data_AF-A0A2E3R0G6-F1
#
_entry.id   AF-A0A2E3R0G6-F1
#
_cell.length_a   1.000
_cell.length_b   1.000
_cell.length_c   1.000
_cell.angle_alpha   90.00
_cell.angle_beta   90.00
_cell.angle_gamma   90.00
#
_symmetry.space_group_name_H-M   'P 1'
#
loop_
_entity.id
_entity.type
_entity.pdbx_description
1 polymer ?
#
loop_
_entity_poly.entity_id
_entity_poly.type
_entity_poly.pdbx_seq_one_letter_code
_entity_poly.pdbx_strand_id
1 'polypeptide(L)'
;MRPLLLLAALAVAGCATTAVPAGPPDATAERPSDGLLTRPDLQALVDLQVRRDGAALARALTNPDSLVRARAAFALGSVQDPAAVPALRALLDDPVPAVRADAAFAIGQSADTTAGVALAVTLRREATPAVLAEVLDALGKVGGLPDLGVVLAADLPAALEPARALALARFGMRGVVSDAWAAWLGSHLQDPDPAVRRAAAYGFTRSPMPAWAGQTDAIRAAFDALPGDPARADLARALQTLDEPADIPRLADALATDPDWRTRVSAARALAEADGVEARGALARAVDDPNPHVAQTAAALFADAGPTPDALDLARAVLADDDRPWPVQAALLPVLAPAQPALVLAWADRQTDPFAQAAALRALGSTDDGAALTRLFTDARSDDTRLATAALGALRERWESGGYGARRFYEAYAHALRRADLATTSAAAPALADSAFWPLGAGPLLREVYATLEAPTDVEPMAAIVQAVGKVRDGGEIDFLVGVALAGHPVLRLAARDALNDRLSEGVDVELSGGGTPGTTSVDWVHLAQVGRHPRLILDTDRGTVVLELDTEAAPQTVQRITTTASQGLYDGVPFHRVVANFVVQGGDYARRDGYGGPDTAIRSEFTRLRYGTGTLGMASSGKDTEGSQFFVTHSPQPHLDGRYTAFGQVVDGQDVVDQILQGDVVRRARIVRDPTVPRR
;
A
#
# COMPACT_ATOMS: atom_id res chain seq x y z
N MET A 1 -22.65 42.14 -60.59
CA MET A 1 -21.86 42.02 -59.34
C MET A 1 -22.43 40.82 -58.60
N ARG A 2 -21.76 39.66 -58.69
CA ARG A 2 -22.27 38.33 -58.30
C ARG A 2 -21.82 37.96 -56.89
N PRO A 3 -22.63 37.23 -56.11
CA PRO A 3 -22.25 36.67 -54.81
C PRO A 3 -21.62 35.27 -54.96
N LEU A 4 -20.76 34.88 -54.01
CA LEU A 4 -20.15 33.54 -53.84
C LEU A 4 -20.39 33.16 -52.37
N LEU A 5 -21.27 32.20 -52.05
CA LEU A 5 -21.11 30.74 -51.99
C LEU A 5 -20.08 30.24 -50.96
N LEU A 6 -20.63 29.70 -49.86
CA LEU A 6 -19.99 28.73 -48.95
C LEU A 6 -19.62 27.45 -49.71
N LEU A 7 -18.44 26.90 -49.43
CA LEU A 7 -18.18 25.46 -49.49
C LEU A 7 -17.04 25.09 -48.54
N ALA A 8 -17.34 24.12 -47.68
CA ALA A 8 -16.46 23.52 -46.70
C ALA A 8 -15.33 22.71 -47.38
N ALA A 9 -14.13 22.77 -46.80
CA ALA A 9 -13.02 21.86 -47.12
C ALA A 9 -12.45 21.29 -45.82
N LEU A 10 -12.47 19.96 -45.75
CA LEU A 10 -11.87 19.13 -44.71
C LEU A 10 -10.37 19.44 -44.53
N ALA A 11 -9.96 19.66 -43.29
CA ALA A 11 -8.57 19.46 -42.88
C ALA A 11 -8.53 18.23 -41.96
N VAL A 12 -7.96 17.15 -42.48
CA VAL A 12 -7.60 15.95 -41.71
C VAL A 12 -6.44 16.35 -40.79
N ALA A 13 -6.77 16.67 -39.54
CA ALA A 13 -5.79 16.72 -38.46
C ALA A 13 -5.50 15.28 -38.05
N GLY A 14 -4.29 14.81 -38.31
CA GLY A 14 -3.80 13.53 -37.84
C GLY A 14 -3.75 13.55 -36.31
N CYS A 15 -4.67 12.84 -35.67
CA CYS A 15 -4.52 12.40 -34.29
C CYS A 15 -3.30 11.48 -34.23
N ALA A 16 -2.15 11.99 -33.79
CA ALA A 16 -1.12 11.15 -33.21
C ALA A 16 -1.67 10.70 -31.85
N THR A 17 -2.42 9.60 -31.84
CA THR A 17 -2.68 8.84 -30.64
C THR A 17 -1.32 8.35 -30.15
N THR A 18 -0.78 8.98 -29.11
CA THR A 18 0.19 8.33 -28.23
C THR A 18 -0.57 7.24 -27.49
N ALA A 19 -0.83 6.14 -28.19
CA ALA A 19 -1.21 4.90 -27.57
C ALA A 19 -0.03 4.52 -26.68
N VAL A 20 -0.19 4.74 -25.37
CA VAL A 20 0.56 3.98 -24.38
C VAL A 20 0.37 2.52 -24.81
N PRO A 21 1.45 1.74 -25.04
CA PRO A 21 1.27 0.34 -25.34
C PRO A 21 0.54 -0.25 -24.15
N ALA A 22 -0.73 -0.63 -24.35
CA ALA A 22 -1.37 -1.60 -23.49
C ALA A 22 -0.43 -2.80 -23.51
N GLY A 23 0.32 -2.99 -22.42
CA GLY A 23 1.15 -4.16 -22.27
C GLY A 23 0.28 -5.38 -22.54
N PRO A 24 0.85 -6.46 -23.12
CA PRO A 24 0.11 -7.71 -23.19
C PRO A 24 -0.42 -8.01 -21.77
N PRO A 25 -1.68 -8.48 -21.63
CA PRO A 25 -2.16 -8.90 -20.32
C PRO A 25 -1.13 -9.90 -19.78
N ASP A 26 -0.49 -9.54 -18.66
CA ASP A 26 0.39 -10.44 -17.91
C ASP A 26 -0.35 -11.76 -17.84
N ALA A 27 0.21 -12.85 -18.39
CA ALA A 27 -0.48 -14.12 -18.55
C ALA A 27 -1.18 -14.46 -17.23
N THR A 28 -2.50 -14.36 -17.27
CA THR A 28 -3.33 -14.01 -16.11
C THR A 28 -3.17 -15.01 -14.99
N ALA A 29 -2.58 -14.57 -13.88
CA ALA A 29 -2.61 -15.23 -12.57
C ALA A 29 -4.02 -15.18 -11.93
N GLU A 30 -5.07 -15.17 -12.75
CA GLU A 30 -6.44 -15.28 -12.28
C GLU A 30 -6.74 -16.75 -12.03
N ARG A 31 -7.25 -17.07 -10.85
CA ARG A 31 -7.67 -18.44 -10.54
C ARG A 31 -8.87 -18.78 -11.45
N PRO A 32 -8.82 -19.86 -12.25
CA PRO A 32 -9.94 -20.24 -13.10
C PRO A 32 -11.22 -20.42 -12.30
N SER A 33 -12.36 -20.15 -12.94
CA SER A 33 -13.66 -20.33 -12.28
C SER A 33 -13.87 -21.77 -11.86
N ASP A 34 -14.36 -21.97 -10.64
CA ASP A 34 -14.89 -23.24 -10.14
C ASP A 34 -16.42 -23.23 -9.99
N GLY A 35 -17.07 -22.17 -10.49
CA GLY A 35 -18.52 -22.01 -10.42
C GLY A 35 -19.04 -21.67 -9.02
N LEU A 36 -18.20 -21.08 -8.15
CA LEU A 36 -18.51 -20.73 -6.77
C LEU A 36 -19.89 -20.07 -6.60
N LEU A 37 -20.26 -19.16 -7.51
CA LEU A 37 -21.54 -18.44 -7.43
C LEU A 37 -22.79 -19.33 -7.56
N THR A 38 -22.63 -20.58 -8.00
CA THR A 38 -23.71 -21.54 -8.22
C THR A 38 -23.58 -22.84 -7.43
N ARG A 39 -22.52 -22.99 -6.63
CA ARG A 39 -22.11 -24.24 -5.97
C ARG A 39 -22.15 -24.09 -4.44
N PRO A 40 -23.25 -24.49 -3.77
CA PRO A 40 -23.40 -24.33 -2.31
C PRO A 40 -22.32 -25.06 -1.48
N ASP A 41 -21.78 -26.15 -1.99
CA ASP A 41 -20.69 -26.90 -1.38
C ASP A 41 -19.36 -26.11 -1.40
N LEU A 42 -19.08 -25.37 -2.47
CA LEU A 42 -17.92 -24.47 -2.53
C LEU A 42 -18.13 -23.21 -1.68
N GLN A 43 -19.36 -22.68 -1.66
CA GLN A 43 -19.76 -21.56 -0.80
C GLN A 43 -19.55 -21.88 0.68
N ALA A 44 -19.89 -23.10 1.11
CA ALA A 44 -19.66 -23.56 2.48
C ALA A 44 -18.17 -23.57 2.86
N LEU A 45 -17.25 -23.79 1.92
CA LEU A 45 -15.80 -23.69 2.17
C LEU A 45 -15.35 -22.24 2.38
N VAL A 46 -15.92 -21.29 1.62
CA VAL A 46 -15.67 -19.86 1.84
C VAL A 46 -16.22 -19.44 3.21
N ASP A 47 -17.38 -19.94 3.62
CA ASP A 47 -17.90 -19.67 4.97
C ASP A 47 -16.97 -20.20 6.07
N LEU A 48 -16.30 -21.34 5.85
CA LEU A 48 -15.25 -21.86 6.75
C LEU A 48 -13.99 -20.99 6.72
N GLN A 49 -13.59 -20.47 5.55
CA GLN A 49 -12.49 -19.51 5.41
C GLN A 49 -12.74 -18.24 6.21
N VAL A 50 -13.97 -17.69 6.14
CA VAL A 50 -14.40 -16.50 6.90
C VAL A 50 -14.39 -16.77 8.41
N ARG A 51 -14.75 -17.99 8.82
CA ARG A 51 -14.65 -18.43 10.23
C ARG A 51 -13.22 -18.79 10.68
N ARG A 52 -12.25 -18.81 9.78
CA ARG A 52 -10.87 -19.29 10.00
C ARG A 52 -10.82 -20.73 10.53
N ASP A 53 -11.76 -21.59 10.11
CA ASP A 53 -11.81 -23.01 10.50
C ASP A 53 -10.87 -23.85 9.63
N GLY A 54 -9.56 -23.74 9.89
CA GLY A 54 -8.51 -24.47 9.19
C GLY A 54 -8.66 -25.98 9.29
N ALA A 55 -9.12 -26.50 10.43
CA ALA A 55 -9.31 -27.93 10.64
C ALA A 55 -10.42 -28.51 9.76
N ALA A 56 -11.54 -27.82 9.60
CA ALA A 56 -12.61 -28.24 8.70
C ALA A 56 -12.20 -28.15 7.23
N LEU A 57 -11.50 -27.09 6.84
CA LEU A 57 -10.95 -26.96 5.50
C LEU A 57 -9.94 -28.07 5.19
N ALA A 58 -9.06 -28.40 6.13
CA ALA A 58 -8.11 -29.50 5.98
C ALA A 58 -8.80 -30.85 5.77
N ARG A 59 -9.94 -31.11 6.43
CA ARG A 59 -10.75 -32.31 6.17
C ARG A 59 -11.33 -32.36 4.75
N ALA A 60 -11.64 -31.21 4.16
CA ALA A 60 -12.16 -31.14 2.78
C ALA A 60 -11.10 -31.44 1.71
N LEU A 61 -9.81 -31.44 2.06
CA LEU A 61 -8.71 -31.78 1.14
C LEU A 61 -8.71 -33.22 0.65
N THR A 62 -9.48 -34.13 1.27
CA THR A 62 -9.61 -35.53 0.84
C THR A 62 -10.93 -35.82 0.14
N ASN A 63 -11.72 -34.79 -0.19
CA ASN A 63 -13.02 -34.95 -0.85
C ASN A 63 -12.88 -35.59 -2.24
N PRO A 64 -13.79 -36.48 -2.66
CA PRO A 64 -13.77 -37.06 -4.01
C PRO A 64 -13.88 -36.03 -5.13
N ASP A 65 -14.61 -34.93 -4.92
CA ASP A 65 -14.72 -33.83 -5.88
C ASP A 65 -13.44 -32.97 -5.86
N SER A 66 -12.78 -32.87 -7.02
CA SER A 66 -11.55 -32.09 -7.17
C SER A 66 -11.76 -30.59 -7.02
N LEU A 67 -12.94 -30.04 -7.35
CA LEU A 67 -13.23 -28.62 -7.15
C LEU A 67 -13.34 -28.29 -5.66
N VAL A 68 -13.91 -29.20 -4.86
CA VAL A 68 -13.96 -29.07 -3.40
C VAL A 68 -12.55 -29.11 -2.82
N ARG A 69 -11.70 -30.04 -3.26
CA ARG A 69 -10.29 -30.09 -2.82
C ARG A 69 -9.53 -28.81 -3.19
N ALA A 70 -9.67 -28.36 -4.42
CA ALA A 70 -9.02 -27.15 -4.93
C ALA A 70 -9.45 -25.91 -4.14
N ARG A 71 -10.76 -25.67 -3.99
CA ARG A 71 -11.29 -24.54 -3.21
C ARG A 71 -10.89 -24.62 -1.73
N ALA A 72 -10.86 -25.81 -1.14
CA ALA A 72 -10.41 -25.97 0.25
C ALA A 72 -8.92 -25.62 0.40
N ALA A 73 -8.07 -26.06 -0.53
CA ALA A 73 -6.66 -25.67 -0.56
C ALA A 73 -6.50 -24.15 -0.74
N PHE A 74 -7.22 -23.54 -1.69
CA PHE A 74 -7.21 -22.09 -1.89
C PHE A 74 -7.62 -21.30 -0.64
N ALA A 75 -8.72 -21.72 0.01
CA ALA A 75 -9.20 -21.11 1.25
C ALA A 75 -8.18 -21.18 2.39
N LEU A 76 -7.44 -22.29 2.51
CA LEU A 76 -6.37 -22.43 3.50
C LEU A 76 -5.23 -21.42 3.28
N GLY A 77 -5.00 -20.96 2.05
CA GLY A 77 -4.04 -19.88 1.77
C GLY A 77 -4.41 -18.56 2.46
N SER A 78 -5.70 -18.29 2.65
CA SER A 78 -6.18 -17.14 3.42
C SER A 78 -6.14 -17.38 4.93
N VAL A 79 -6.46 -18.60 5.37
CA VAL A 79 -6.41 -18.97 6.80
C VAL A 79 -4.97 -18.95 7.32
N GLN A 80 -4.01 -19.44 6.53
CA GLN A 80 -2.59 -19.58 6.87
C GLN A 80 -2.36 -20.41 8.15
N ASP A 81 -3.15 -21.46 8.35
CA ASP A 81 -2.99 -22.39 9.48
C ASP A 81 -1.79 -23.33 9.22
N PRO A 82 -0.70 -23.26 10.01
CA PRO A 82 0.46 -24.12 9.83
C PRO A 82 0.13 -25.62 9.96
N ALA A 83 -0.91 -25.98 10.73
CA ALA A 83 -1.33 -27.37 10.89
C ALA A 83 -1.83 -28.01 9.58
N ALA A 84 -2.23 -27.20 8.60
CA ALA A 84 -2.67 -27.69 7.29
C ALA A 84 -1.52 -27.98 6.32
N VAL A 85 -0.29 -27.48 6.57
CA VAL A 85 0.83 -27.58 5.62
C VAL A 85 1.18 -29.03 5.26
N PRO A 86 1.24 -30.00 6.18
CA PRO A 86 1.49 -31.40 5.80
C PRO A 86 0.45 -31.97 4.82
N ALA A 87 -0.83 -31.62 4.99
CA ALA A 87 -1.90 -32.06 4.09
C ALA A 87 -1.81 -31.35 2.72
N LEU A 88 -1.50 -30.05 2.70
CA LEU A 88 -1.28 -29.31 1.46
C LEU A 88 -0.09 -29.85 0.67
N ARG A 89 1.00 -30.25 1.34
CA ARG A 89 2.16 -30.88 0.70
C ARG A 89 1.79 -32.18 -0.03
N ALA A 90 0.90 -32.98 0.55
CA ALA A 90 0.42 -34.20 -0.11
C ALA A 90 -0.38 -33.90 -1.38
N LEU A 91 -1.07 -32.75 -1.45
CA LEU A 91 -1.82 -32.34 -2.64
C LEU A 91 -0.94 -31.85 -3.80
N LEU A 92 0.38 -31.65 -3.60
CA LEU A 92 1.31 -31.41 -4.71
C LEU A 92 1.42 -32.64 -5.65
N ASP A 93 0.88 -33.79 -5.25
CA ASP A 93 0.79 -35.03 -6.04
C ASP A 93 -0.64 -35.33 -6.55
N ASP A 94 -1.61 -34.42 -6.34
CA ASP A 94 -3.00 -34.65 -6.77
C ASP A 94 -3.10 -34.84 -8.29
N PRO A 95 -3.91 -35.77 -8.82
CA PRO A 95 -4.03 -35.97 -10.26
C PRO A 95 -4.56 -34.73 -11.01
N VAL A 96 -5.29 -33.84 -10.34
CA VAL A 96 -5.91 -32.66 -10.94
C VAL A 96 -5.01 -31.43 -10.80
N PRO A 97 -4.58 -30.79 -11.91
CA PRO A 97 -3.68 -29.64 -11.87
C PRO A 97 -4.20 -28.46 -11.05
N ALA A 98 -5.51 -28.18 -11.08
CA ALA A 98 -6.10 -27.10 -10.29
C ALA A 98 -5.88 -27.28 -8.78
N VAL A 99 -5.95 -28.53 -8.29
CA VAL A 99 -5.71 -28.87 -6.88
C VAL A 99 -4.23 -28.65 -6.54
N ARG A 100 -3.32 -29.11 -7.40
CA ARG A 100 -1.87 -28.93 -7.18
C ARG A 100 -1.47 -27.45 -7.16
N ALA A 101 -2.04 -26.65 -8.06
CA ALA A 101 -1.81 -25.21 -8.07
C ALA A 101 -2.36 -24.55 -6.80
N ASP A 102 -3.56 -24.94 -6.32
CA ASP A 102 -4.18 -24.32 -5.12
C ASP A 102 -3.41 -24.72 -3.86
N ALA A 103 -2.85 -25.93 -3.83
CA ALA A 103 -1.94 -26.39 -2.79
C ALA A 103 -0.61 -25.61 -2.79
N ALA A 104 0.03 -25.44 -3.96
CA ALA A 104 1.26 -24.66 -4.09
C ALA A 104 1.06 -23.21 -3.64
N PHE A 105 -0.02 -22.57 -4.09
CA PHE A 105 -0.43 -21.24 -3.64
C PHE A 105 -0.55 -21.18 -2.11
N ALA A 106 -1.33 -22.08 -1.50
CA ALA A 106 -1.57 -22.08 -0.06
C ALA A 106 -0.29 -22.30 0.76
N ILE A 107 0.62 -23.15 0.28
CA ILE A 107 1.95 -23.33 0.88
C ILE A 107 2.76 -22.04 0.79
N GLY A 108 2.75 -21.34 -0.36
CA GLY A 108 3.42 -20.05 -0.50
C GLY A 108 2.91 -19.00 0.48
N GLN A 109 1.66 -19.11 0.92
CA GLN A 109 1.03 -18.23 1.89
C GLN A 109 1.30 -18.59 3.36
N SER A 110 1.81 -19.78 3.69
CA SER A 110 1.94 -20.23 5.09
C SER A 110 3.18 -19.70 5.81
N ALA A 111 4.12 -19.09 5.08
CA ALA A 111 5.46 -18.74 5.55
C ALA A 111 6.32 -19.95 6.05
N ASP A 112 5.86 -21.19 5.83
CA ASP A 112 6.57 -22.39 6.25
C ASP A 112 7.72 -22.73 5.29
N THR A 113 8.94 -22.42 5.72
CA THR A 113 10.17 -22.68 4.95
C THR A 113 10.50 -24.17 4.80
N THR A 114 9.92 -25.06 5.62
CA THR A 114 10.14 -26.51 5.52
C THR A 114 9.49 -27.12 4.28
N ALA A 115 8.58 -26.40 3.63
CA ALA A 115 7.91 -26.84 2.41
C ALA A 115 8.76 -26.63 1.14
N GLY A 116 9.86 -25.87 1.21
CA GLY A 116 10.72 -25.54 0.06
C GLY A 116 11.18 -26.77 -0.74
N VAL A 117 11.67 -27.81 -0.04
CA VAL A 117 12.13 -29.05 -0.68
C VAL A 117 11.01 -29.75 -1.47
N ALA A 118 9.78 -29.79 -0.94
CA ALA A 118 8.65 -30.43 -1.61
C ALA A 118 8.26 -29.67 -2.89
N LEU A 119 8.29 -28.34 -2.83
CA LEU A 119 8.05 -27.48 -4.00
C LEU A 119 9.17 -27.63 -5.04
N ALA A 120 10.44 -27.67 -4.62
CA ALA A 120 11.58 -27.84 -5.52
C ALA A 120 11.57 -29.19 -6.23
N VAL A 121 11.15 -30.27 -5.54
CA VAL A 121 10.92 -31.58 -6.16
C VAL A 121 9.77 -31.49 -7.17
N THR A 122 8.69 -30.79 -6.83
CA THR A 122 7.53 -30.61 -7.73
C THR A 122 7.92 -29.84 -8.99
N LEU A 123 8.73 -28.78 -8.87
CA LEU A 123 9.24 -27.98 -10.00
C LEU A 123 9.96 -28.84 -11.06
N ARG A 124 10.66 -29.90 -10.65
CA ARG A 124 11.44 -30.76 -11.57
C ARG A 124 10.60 -31.78 -12.36
N ARG A 125 9.37 -32.07 -11.91
CA ARG A 125 8.54 -33.14 -12.46
C ARG A 125 7.20 -32.67 -13.01
N GLU A 126 6.74 -31.50 -12.58
CA GLU A 126 5.48 -30.93 -13.04
C GLU A 126 5.60 -30.50 -14.51
N ALA A 127 4.58 -30.80 -15.31
CA ALA A 127 4.54 -30.46 -16.73
C ALA A 127 3.52 -29.35 -17.04
N THR A 128 2.62 -29.05 -16.11
CA THR A 128 1.53 -28.08 -16.31
C THR A 128 2.03 -26.65 -16.03
N PRO A 129 2.04 -25.74 -17.01
CA PRO A 129 2.59 -24.40 -16.83
C PRO A 129 1.91 -23.59 -15.71
N ALA A 130 0.58 -23.69 -15.58
CA ALA A 130 -0.16 -23.00 -14.52
C ALA A 130 0.22 -23.48 -13.11
N VAL A 131 0.58 -24.76 -12.95
CA VAL A 131 1.06 -25.29 -11.67
C VAL A 131 2.50 -24.85 -11.42
N LEU A 132 3.35 -24.90 -12.45
CA LEU A 132 4.74 -24.45 -12.36
C LEU A 132 4.85 -22.97 -11.95
N ALA A 133 3.98 -22.10 -12.47
CA ALA A 133 3.92 -20.69 -12.08
C ALA A 133 3.64 -20.52 -10.58
N GLU A 134 2.66 -21.25 -10.03
CA GLU A 134 2.35 -21.21 -8.58
C GLU A 134 3.46 -21.87 -7.73
N VAL A 135 4.13 -22.91 -8.23
CA VAL A 135 5.28 -23.52 -7.55
C VAL A 135 6.46 -22.54 -7.49
N LEU A 136 6.76 -21.82 -8.57
CA LEU A 136 7.78 -20.77 -8.59
C LEU A 136 7.44 -19.63 -7.63
N ASP A 137 6.17 -19.19 -7.64
CA ASP A 137 5.67 -18.17 -6.71
C ASP A 137 5.88 -18.57 -5.25
N ALA A 138 5.47 -19.79 -4.90
CA ALA A 138 5.61 -20.36 -3.57
C ALA A 138 7.08 -20.52 -3.18
N LEU A 139 7.94 -21.02 -4.09
CA LEU A 139 9.38 -21.12 -3.85
C LEU A 139 10.02 -19.76 -3.55
N GLY A 140 9.67 -18.71 -4.30
CA GLY A 140 10.15 -17.36 -4.01
C GLY A 140 9.74 -16.87 -2.61
N LYS A 141 8.55 -17.25 -2.13
CA LYS A 141 8.01 -16.85 -0.82
C LYS A 141 8.59 -17.63 0.34
N VAL A 142 8.77 -18.95 0.22
CA VAL A 142 9.16 -19.82 1.35
C VAL A 142 10.48 -20.58 1.17
N GLY A 143 11.01 -20.71 -0.05
CA GLY A 143 12.20 -21.48 -0.34
C GLY A 143 13.47 -20.95 0.35
N GLY A 144 14.44 -21.84 0.58
CA GLY A 144 15.77 -21.53 1.11
C GLY A 144 16.86 -21.48 0.03
N LEU A 145 18.12 -21.32 0.45
CA LEU A 145 19.28 -21.30 -0.45
C LEU A 145 19.41 -22.55 -1.35
N PRO A 146 19.16 -23.79 -0.87
CA PRO A 146 19.18 -24.96 -1.75
C PRO A 146 18.12 -24.89 -2.86
N ASP A 147 16.94 -24.37 -2.54
CA ASP A 147 15.82 -24.27 -3.48
C ASP A 147 16.06 -23.19 -4.53
N LEU A 148 16.72 -22.08 -4.16
CA LEU A 148 17.17 -21.05 -5.09
C LEU A 148 18.02 -21.64 -6.23
N GLY A 149 18.95 -22.54 -5.89
CA GLY A 149 19.76 -23.25 -6.90
C GLY A 149 18.92 -24.09 -7.87
N VAL A 150 17.80 -24.66 -7.40
CA VAL A 150 16.86 -25.40 -8.25
C VAL A 150 16.10 -24.48 -9.19
N VAL A 151 15.65 -23.31 -8.70
CA VAL A 151 14.94 -22.32 -9.53
C VAL A 151 15.84 -21.76 -10.64
N LEU A 152 17.12 -21.47 -10.32
CA LEU A 152 18.11 -20.99 -11.28
C LEU A 152 18.44 -22.02 -12.37
N ALA A 153 18.52 -23.31 -11.99
CA ALA A 153 18.90 -24.39 -12.90
C ALA A 153 17.71 -25.07 -13.61
N ALA A 154 16.48 -24.66 -13.32
CA ALA A 154 15.29 -25.29 -13.91
C ALA A 154 15.31 -25.13 -15.44
N ASP A 155 14.85 -26.15 -16.16
CA ASP A 155 14.56 -26.04 -17.58
C ASP A 155 13.08 -25.69 -17.72
N LEU A 156 12.77 -24.43 -18.07
CA LEU A 156 11.41 -23.92 -18.14
C LEU A 156 11.08 -23.43 -19.55
N PRO A 157 9.83 -23.58 -20.01
CA PRO A 157 9.35 -22.90 -21.19
C PRO A 157 9.51 -21.37 -21.04
N ALA A 158 9.81 -20.68 -22.15
CA ALA A 158 9.97 -19.22 -22.18
C ALA A 158 8.79 -18.45 -21.53
N ALA A 159 7.57 -18.97 -21.66
CA ALA A 159 6.37 -18.38 -21.05
C ALA A 159 6.38 -18.34 -19.50
N LEU A 160 7.29 -19.07 -18.85
CA LEU A 160 7.45 -19.08 -17.40
C LEU A 160 8.66 -18.25 -16.90
N GLU A 161 9.43 -17.64 -17.80
CA GLU A 161 10.55 -16.77 -17.39
C GLU A 161 10.10 -15.57 -16.55
N PRO A 162 8.95 -14.90 -16.82
CA PRO A 162 8.45 -13.88 -15.91
C PRO A 162 8.19 -14.40 -14.49
N ALA A 163 7.65 -15.61 -14.36
CA ALA A 163 7.40 -16.24 -13.06
C ALA A 163 8.71 -16.62 -12.35
N ARG A 164 9.71 -17.13 -13.09
CA ARG A 164 11.05 -17.38 -12.55
C ARG A 164 11.70 -16.08 -12.07
N ALA A 165 11.70 -15.05 -12.90
CA ALA A 165 12.31 -13.75 -12.58
C ALA A 165 11.69 -13.17 -11.31
N LEU A 166 10.35 -13.22 -11.18
CA LEU A 166 9.66 -12.77 -9.98
C LEU A 166 10.00 -13.62 -8.75
N ALA A 167 10.07 -14.96 -8.90
CA ALA A 167 10.48 -15.84 -7.82
C ALA A 167 11.89 -15.50 -7.32
N LEU A 168 12.84 -15.29 -8.23
CA LEU A 168 14.20 -14.86 -7.90
C LEU A 168 14.20 -13.49 -7.21
N ALA A 169 13.38 -12.54 -7.66
CA ALA A 169 13.24 -11.27 -6.97
C ALA A 169 12.73 -11.45 -5.53
N ARG A 170 11.78 -12.37 -5.30
CA ARG A 170 11.27 -12.67 -3.95
C ARG A 170 12.30 -13.34 -3.03
N PHE A 171 13.16 -14.19 -3.57
CA PHE A 171 14.34 -14.68 -2.85
C PHE A 171 15.23 -13.50 -2.39
N GLY A 172 15.49 -12.54 -3.29
CA GLY A 172 16.20 -11.30 -2.99
C GLY A 172 15.56 -10.48 -1.86
N MET A 173 14.23 -10.30 -1.88
CA MET A 173 13.46 -9.62 -0.81
C MET A 173 13.67 -10.21 0.58
N ARG A 174 14.01 -11.49 0.65
CA ARG A 174 14.24 -12.23 1.89
C ARG A 174 15.73 -12.35 2.25
N GLY A 175 16.62 -11.74 1.47
CA GLY A 175 18.06 -11.87 1.64
C GLY A 175 18.61 -13.26 1.28
N VAL A 176 17.82 -14.10 0.59
CA VAL A 176 18.26 -15.41 0.10
C VAL A 176 18.87 -15.19 -1.29
N VAL A 177 20.17 -14.91 -1.32
CA VAL A 177 20.88 -14.49 -2.54
C VAL A 177 22.17 -15.30 -2.73
N SER A 178 22.71 -15.27 -3.96
CA SER A 178 23.98 -15.89 -4.32
C SER A 178 24.60 -15.18 -5.53
N ASP A 179 25.89 -15.43 -5.82
CA ASP A 179 26.56 -14.86 -7.00
C ASP A 179 25.86 -15.28 -8.31
N ALA A 180 25.41 -16.53 -8.39
CA ALA A 180 24.67 -17.05 -9.54
C ALA A 180 23.31 -16.35 -9.71
N TRP A 181 22.64 -16.03 -8.60
CA TRP A 181 21.41 -15.24 -8.62
C TRP A 181 21.65 -13.83 -9.14
N ALA A 182 22.71 -13.16 -8.67
CA ALA A 182 23.04 -11.79 -9.11
C ALA A 182 23.43 -11.76 -10.59
N ALA A 183 24.24 -12.72 -11.03
CA ALA A 183 24.61 -12.87 -12.43
C ALA A 183 23.39 -13.13 -13.33
N TRP A 184 22.46 -13.98 -12.88
CA TRP A 184 21.22 -14.24 -13.61
C TRP A 184 20.38 -12.96 -13.74
N LEU A 185 20.13 -12.23 -12.65
CA LEU A 185 19.34 -10.99 -12.76
C LEU A 185 20.04 -9.96 -13.66
N GLY A 186 21.35 -9.79 -13.51
CA GLY A 186 22.15 -8.87 -14.32
C GLY A 186 22.05 -9.15 -15.81
N SER A 187 22.10 -10.42 -16.22
CA SER A 187 21.98 -10.80 -17.63
C SER A 187 20.57 -10.62 -18.20
N HIS A 188 19.55 -10.50 -17.36
CA HIS A 188 18.13 -10.36 -17.75
C HIS A 188 17.58 -8.94 -17.58
N LEU A 189 18.42 -7.96 -17.20
CA LEU A 189 18.02 -6.56 -17.10
C LEU A 189 17.59 -5.95 -18.45
N GLN A 190 18.05 -6.51 -19.58
CA GLN A 190 17.69 -6.11 -20.94
C GLN A 190 17.00 -7.24 -21.71
N ASP A 191 16.40 -8.22 -21.02
CA ASP A 191 15.62 -9.30 -21.63
C ASP A 191 14.55 -8.75 -22.58
N PRO A 192 14.18 -9.39 -23.71
CA PRO A 192 13.10 -8.90 -24.58
C PRO A 192 11.73 -8.81 -23.91
N ASP A 193 11.44 -9.64 -22.90
CA ASP A 193 10.18 -9.63 -22.15
C ASP A 193 10.20 -8.53 -21.05
N PRO A 194 9.30 -7.53 -21.11
CA PRO A 194 9.23 -6.46 -20.12
C PRO A 194 9.00 -6.95 -18.69
N ALA A 195 8.25 -8.04 -18.49
CA ALA A 195 7.99 -8.58 -17.17
C ALA A 195 9.26 -9.20 -16.55
N VAL A 196 10.11 -9.82 -17.39
CA VAL A 196 11.42 -10.35 -16.96
C VAL A 196 12.36 -9.20 -16.59
N ARG A 197 12.51 -8.18 -17.44
CA ARG A 197 13.33 -6.99 -17.14
C ARG A 197 12.94 -6.34 -15.83
N ARG A 198 11.63 -6.11 -15.66
CA ARG A 198 11.07 -5.49 -14.46
C ARG A 198 11.34 -6.32 -13.22
N ALA A 199 11.08 -7.62 -13.26
CA ALA A 199 11.34 -8.49 -12.12
C ALA A 199 12.84 -8.58 -11.78
N ALA A 200 13.73 -8.57 -12.78
CA ALA A 200 15.16 -8.52 -12.55
C ALA A 200 15.61 -7.20 -11.88
N ALA A 201 15.15 -6.05 -12.37
CA ALA A 201 15.40 -4.74 -11.76
C ALA A 201 14.84 -4.65 -10.33
N TYR A 202 13.61 -5.12 -10.12
CA TYR A 202 12.98 -5.19 -8.80
C TYR A 202 13.75 -6.12 -7.84
N GLY A 203 14.30 -7.23 -8.35
CA GLY A 203 15.09 -8.19 -7.58
C GLY A 203 16.36 -7.59 -6.99
N PHE A 204 17.12 -6.82 -7.77
CA PHE A 204 18.27 -6.08 -7.25
C PHE A 204 17.83 -5.15 -6.13
N THR A 205 16.98 -4.19 -6.46
CA THR A 205 16.60 -3.10 -5.56
C THR A 205 15.91 -3.52 -4.25
N ARG A 206 15.43 -4.75 -4.13
CA ARG A 206 14.84 -5.28 -2.89
C ARG A 206 15.73 -6.30 -2.18
N SER A 207 16.99 -6.42 -2.56
CA SER A 207 17.95 -7.33 -1.93
C SER A 207 19.12 -6.58 -1.28
N PRO A 208 19.94 -7.23 -0.44
CA PRO A 208 21.13 -6.61 0.13
C PRO A 208 22.15 -6.21 -0.94
N MET A 209 22.55 -4.94 -0.96
CA MET A 209 23.49 -4.38 -1.96
C MET A 209 24.80 -5.19 -2.14
N PRO A 210 25.45 -5.74 -1.09
CA PRO A 210 26.68 -6.52 -1.28
C PRO A 210 26.54 -7.70 -2.25
N ALA A 211 25.33 -8.22 -2.47
CA ALA A 211 25.07 -9.29 -3.43
C ALA A 211 25.21 -8.85 -4.89
N TRP A 212 25.24 -7.55 -5.19
CA TRP A 212 25.26 -7.02 -6.56
C TRP A 212 26.70 -6.80 -7.06
N ALA A 213 27.70 -7.17 -6.27
CA ALA A 213 29.11 -6.99 -6.60
C ALA A 213 29.41 -7.57 -8.00
N GLY A 214 29.76 -6.70 -8.95
CA GLY A 214 30.02 -7.07 -10.34
C GLY A 214 28.84 -6.85 -11.32
N GLN A 215 27.68 -6.38 -10.86
CA GLN A 215 26.51 -6.09 -11.71
C GLN A 215 26.29 -4.59 -11.98
N THR A 216 27.12 -3.72 -11.40
CA THR A 216 27.02 -2.26 -11.54
C THR A 216 26.96 -1.80 -12.99
N ASP A 217 27.84 -2.31 -13.85
CA ASP A 217 27.87 -1.93 -15.26
C ASP A 217 26.64 -2.43 -16.02
N ALA A 218 26.12 -3.61 -15.67
CA ALA A 218 24.88 -4.14 -16.24
C ALA A 218 23.67 -3.28 -15.84
N ILE A 219 23.61 -2.83 -14.58
CA ILE A 219 22.56 -1.92 -14.08
C ILE A 219 22.60 -0.59 -14.84
N ARG A 220 23.78 0.03 -14.99
CA ARG A 220 23.95 1.28 -15.75
C ARG A 220 23.57 1.12 -17.21
N ALA A 221 24.08 0.07 -17.86
CA ALA A 221 23.77 -0.21 -19.27
C ALA A 221 22.27 -0.44 -19.48
N ALA A 222 21.60 -1.16 -18.58
CA ALA A 222 20.16 -1.35 -18.63
C ALA A 222 19.40 -0.04 -18.44
N PHE A 223 19.81 0.80 -17.48
CA PHE A 223 19.19 2.11 -17.27
C PHE A 223 19.26 2.98 -18.53
N ASP A 224 20.42 2.99 -19.20
CA ASP A 224 20.65 3.79 -20.41
C ASP A 224 19.87 3.27 -21.62
N ALA A 225 19.63 1.96 -21.69
CA ALA A 225 18.96 1.32 -22.83
C ALA A 225 17.42 1.34 -22.78
N LEU A 226 16.81 1.65 -21.62
CA LEU A 226 15.38 1.45 -21.37
C LEU A 226 14.51 2.72 -21.15
N PRO A 227 14.69 3.86 -21.85
CA PRO A 227 13.79 5.00 -21.70
C PRO A 227 12.30 4.65 -21.87
N GLY A 228 11.46 5.11 -20.93
CA GLY A 228 10.02 4.83 -20.92
C GLY A 228 9.62 3.41 -20.51
N ASP A 229 10.57 2.53 -20.22
CA ASP A 229 10.30 1.20 -19.70
C ASP A 229 10.02 1.24 -18.18
N PRO A 230 8.99 0.54 -17.67
CA PRO A 230 8.71 0.48 -16.23
C PRO A 230 9.88 -0.01 -15.36
N ALA A 231 10.78 -0.86 -15.90
CA ALA A 231 11.95 -1.34 -15.18
C ALA A 231 12.95 -0.22 -14.87
N ARG A 232 12.96 0.87 -15.67
CA ARG A 232 13.90 2.00 -15.49
C ARG A 232 13.67 2.72 -14.17
N ALA A 233 12.44 2.74 -13.65
CA ALA A 233 12.12 3.31 -12.34
C ALA A 233 12.76 2.52 -11.17
N ASP A 234 12.84 1.19 -11.27
CA ASP A 234 13.59 0.38 -10.29
C ASP A 234 15.09 0.56 -10.49
N LEU A 235 15.58 0.62 -11.74
CA LEU A 235 17.00 0.87 -12.01
C LEU A 235 17.47 2.23 -11.47
N ALA A 236 16.65 3.29 -11.52
CA ALA A 236 16.93 4.57 -10.88
C ALA A 236 17.19 4.41 -9.36
N ARG A 237 16.39 3.57 -8.69
CA ARG A 237 16.56 3.24 -7.27
C ARG A 237 17.78 2.36 -7.01
N ALA A 238 18.15 1.49 -7.96
CA ALA A 238 19.40 0.74 -7.90
C ALA A 238 20.60 1.70 -7.96
N LEU A 239 20.60 2.67 -8.88
CA LEU A 239 21.64 3.70 -8.97
C LEU A 239 21.70 4.57 -7.71
N GLN A 240 20.57 4.94 -7.11
CA GLN A 240 20.52 5.60 -5.80
C GLN A 240 21.25 4.78 -4.73
N THR A 241 21.02 3.46 -4.70
CA THR A 241 21.62 2.57 -3.69
C THR A 241 23.13 2.38 -3.91
N LEU A 242 23.60 2.49 -5.16
CA LEU A 242 25.03 2.46 -5.48
C LEU A 242 25.75 3.74 -5.03
N ASP A 243 25.04 4.88 -5.02
CA ASP A 243 25.51 6.17 -4.49
C ASP A 243 26.84 6.66 -5.12
N GLU A 244 26.89 6.62 -6.45
CA GLU A 244 28.09 7.00 -7.22
C GLU A 244 27.88 8.35 -7.92
N PRO A 245 28.74 9.38 -7.69
CA PRO A 245 28.58 10.71 -8.29
C PRO A 245 28.53 10.71 -9.82
N ALA A 246 29.13 9.71 -10.47
CA ALA A 246 29.09 9.54 -11.92
C ALA A 246 27.68 9.25 -12.47
N ASP A 247 26.74 8.84 -11.62
CA ASP A 247 25.37 8.53 -12.00
C ASP A 247 24.43 9.75 -11.94
N ILE A 248 24.86 10.87 -11.34
CA ILE A 248 24.07 12.12 -11.22
C ILE A 248 23.61 12.65 -12.58
N PRO A 249 24.46 12.81 -13.62
CA PRO A 249 24.02 13.35 -14.90
C PRO A 249 22.98 12.46 -15.59
N ARG A 250 23.13 11.13 -15.44
CA ARG A 250 22.20 10.13 -15.98
C ARG A 250 20.82 10.23 -15.32
N LEU A 251 20.79 10.39 -13.99
CA LEU A 251 19.55 10.57 -13.24
C LEU A 251 18.90 11.93 -13.54
N ALA A 252 19.69 13.00 -13.66
CA ALA A 252 19.21 14.33 -14.02
C ALA A 252 18.59 14.38 -15.43
N ASP A 253 19.20 13.69 -16.39
CA ASP A 253 18.66 13.55 -17.74
C ASP A 253 17.33 12.76 -17.74
N ALA A 254 17.28 11.64 -17.01
CA ALA A 254 16.06 10.86 -16.88
C ALA A 254 14.92 11.64 -16.21
N LEU A 255 15.21 12.39 -15.14
CA LEU A 255 14.24 13.29 -14.49
C LEU A 255 13.71 14.35 -15.46
N ALA A 256 14.52 14.82 -16.41
CA ALA A 256 14.09 15.85 -17.35
C ALA A 256 13.33 15.30 -18.56
N THR A 257 13.63 14.08 -19.00
CA THR A 257 13.25 13.62 -20.35
C THR A 257 12.55 12.26 -20.41
N ASP A 258 12.56 11.45 -19.35
CA ASP A 258 11.99 10.10 -19.46
C ASP A 258 10.47 10.16 -19.72
N PRO A 259 9.95 9.38 -20.70
CA PRO A 259 8.52 9.36 -20.98
C PRO A 259 7.65 8.89 -19.80
N ASP A 260 8.13 7.96 -18.98
CA ASP A 260 7.40 7.45 -17.82
C ASP A 260 7.65 8.35 -16.60
N TRP A 261 6.57 8.98 -16.12
CA TRP A 261 6.62 9.84 -14.94
C TRP A 261 7.10 9.10 -13.68
N ARG A 262 6.91 7.77 -13.61
CA ARG A 262 7.40 6.94 -12.50
C ARG A 262 8.91 6.87 -12.46
N THR A 263 9.55 6.77 -13.64
CA THR A 263 11.00 6.86 -13.76
C THR A 263 11.48 8.24 -13.33
N ARG A 264 10.79 9.31 -13.75
CA ARG A 264 11.11 10.68 -13.32
C ARG A 264 11.00 10.84 -11.80
N VAL A 265 9.93 10.33 -11.16
CA VAL A 265 9.77 10.30 -9.70
C VAL A 265 10.92 9.54 -9.02
N SER A 266 11.29 8.36 -9.52
CA SER A 266 12.39 7.58 -8.96
C SER A 266 13.75 8.27 -9.15
N ALA A 267 13.97 8.92 -10.29
CA ALA A 267 15.18 9.70 -10.56
C ALA A 267 15.28 10.93 -9.65
N ALA A 268 14.17 11.63 -9.39
CA ALA A 268 14.13 12.72 -8.42
C ALA A 268 14.53 12.23 -7.02
N ARG A 269 13.96 11.11 -6.56
CA ARG A 269 14.34 10.50 -5.26
C ARG A 269 15.81 10.11 -5.21
N ALA A 270 16.34 9.55 -6.31
CA ALA A 270 17.75 9.18 -6.40
C ALA A 270 18.68 10.41 -6.32
N LEU A 271 18.31 11.53 -6.94
CA LEU A 271 19.08 12.77 -6.92
C LEU A 271 19.04 13.49 -5.58
N ALA A 272 17.98 13.32 -4.78
CA ALA A 272 17.84 13.99 -3.50
C ALA A 272 18.87 13.56 -2.45
N GLU A 273 19.33 12.31 -2.52
CA GLU A 273 20.41 11.78 -1.68
C GLU A 273 21.80 12.22 -2.18
N ALA A 274 21.89 12.66 -3.44
CA ALA A 274 23.15 13.05 -4.05
C ALA A 274 23.49 14.51 -3.75
N ASP A 275 24.69 14.76 -3.22
CA ASP A 275 25.19 16.11 -3.04
C ASP A 275 25.61 16.74 -4.38
N GLY A 276 25.11 17.94 -4.68
CA GLY A 276 25.64 18.73 -5.80
C GLY A 276 24.70 19.77 -6.39
N VAL A 277 25.30 20.76 -7.05
CA VAL A 277 24.57 21.83 -7.76
C VAL A 277 23.74 21.28 -8.92
N GLU A 278 24.23 20.23 -9.59
CA GLU A 278 23.52 19.59 -10.71
C GLU A 278 22.25 18.87 -10.25
N ALA A 279 22.35 18.03 -9.22
CA ALA A 279 21.20 17.34 -8.63
C ALA A 279 20.14 18.33 -8.14
N ARG A 280 20.59 19.35 -7.39
CA ARG A 280 19.72 20.43 -6.90
C ARG A 280 19.05 21.21 -8.03
N GLY A 281 19.80 21.54 -9.09
CA GLY A 281 19.28 22.24 -10.26
C GLY A 281 18.33 21.40 -11.11
N ALA A 282 18.48 20.08 -11.12
CA ALA A 282 17.54 19.16 -11.76
C ALA A 282 16.22 19.10 -10.99
N LEU A 283 16.27 18.96 -9.66
CA LEU A 283 15.08 18.99 -8.80
C LEU A 283 14.31 20.31 -8.91
N ALA A 284 15.01 21.46 -8.85
CA ALA A 284 14.37 22.77 -8.99
C ALA A 284 13.58 22.93 -10.30
N ARG A 285 14.15 22.46 -11.42
CA ARG A 285 13.46 22.49 -12.73
C ARG A 285 12.26 21.55 -12.78
N ALA A 286 12.36 20.39 -12.14
CA ALA A 286 11.29 19.39 -12.11
C ALA A 286 10.07 19.81 -11.29
N VAL A 287 10.14 20.90 -10.50
CA VAL A 287 8.96 21.50 -9.84
C VAL A 287 7.91 22.00 -10.85
N ASP A 288 8.32 22.28 -12.08
CA ASP A 288 7.43 22.65 -13.19
C ASP A 288 7.13 21.46 -14.15
N ASP A 289 7.38 20.21 -13.73
CA ASP A 289 7.04 19.03 -14.54
C ASP A 289 5.53 18.98 -14.82
N PRO A 290 5.10 18.65 -16.05
CA PRO A 290 3.68 18.58 -16.40
C PRO A 290 2.91 17.49 -15.64
N ASN A 291 3.60 16.44 -15.17
CA ASN A 291 2.98 15.44 -14.31
C ASN A 291 3.02 15.92 -12.85
N PRO A 292 1.87 16.03 -12.17
CA PRO A 292 1.80 16.63 -10.85
C PRO A 292 2.49 15.78 -9.77
N HIS A 293 2.64 14.46 -9.96
CA HIS A 293 3.40 13.61 -9.04
C HIS A 293 4.90 13.87 -9.11
N VAL A 294 5.44 14.14 -10.31
CA VAL A 294 6.84 14.52 -10.48
C VAL A 294 7.07 15.89 -9.85
N ALA A 295 6.23 16.88 -10.18
CA ALA A 295 6.30 18.22 -9.63
C ALA A 295 6.23 18.23 -8.09
N GLN A 296 5.26 17.52 -7.51
CA GLN A 296 5.10 17.41 -6.06
C GLN A 296 6.31 16.72 -5.41
N THR A 297 6.81 15.62 -6.01
CA THR A 297 7.97 14.89 -5.48
C THR A 297 9.22 15.75 -5.52
N ALA A 298 9.49 16.40 -6.66
CA ALA A 298 10.64 17.29 -6.82
C ALA A 298 10.59 18.47 -5.84
N ALA A 299 9.41 19.07 -5.66
CA ALA A 299 9.18 20.16 -4.71
C ALA A 299 9.49 19.75 -3.27
N ALA A 300 8.99 18.57 -2.84
CA ALA A 300 9.24 18.07 -1.49
C ALA A 300 10.73 17.76 -1.25
N LEU A 301 11.36 17.04 -2.17
CA LEU A 301 12.78 16.67 -2.06
C LEU A 301 13.70 17.89 -2.12
N PHE A 302 13.36 18.88 -2.94
CA PHE A 302 14.09 20.14 -2.98
C PHE A 302 13.92 20.94 -1.67
N ALA A 303 12.76 20.81 -1.02
CA ALA A 303 12.49 21.45 0.27
C ALA A 303 13.28 20.81 1.42
N ASP A 304 13.49 19.49 1.39
CA ASP A 304 14.23 18.75 2.42
C ASP A 304 15.67 19.24 2.62
N ALA A 305 16.26 19.87 1.59
CA ALA A 305 17.58 20.51 1.67
C ALA A 305 17.61 21.81 2.50
N GLY A 306 16.48 22.25 3.05
CA GLY A 306 16.37 23.41 3.95
C GLY A 306 16.29 24.78 3.27
N PRO A 307 16.19 25.87 4.07
CA PRO A 307 15.83 27.21 3.60
C PRO A 307 17.00 27.99 3.00
N THR A 308 17.53 27.54 1.85
CA THR A 308 18.51 28.30 1.07
C THR A 308 17.85 29.49 0.34
N PRO A 309 18.60 30.54 -0.05
CA PRO A 309 18.03 31.66 -0.81
C PRO A 309 17.25 31.22 -2.05
N ASP A 310 17.84 30.34 -2.87
CA ASP A 310 17.19 29.80 -4.08
C ASP A 310 15.94 29.00 -3.74
N ALA A 311 15.93 28.27 -2.61
CA ALA A 311 14.76 27.52 -2.19
C ALA A 311 13.61 28.42 -1.72
N LEU A 312 13.93 29.49 -1.00
CA LEU A 312 12.96 30.48 -0.56
C LEU A 312 12.39 31.25 -1.77
N ASP A 313 13.21 31.56 -2.77
CA ASP A 313 12.77 32.19 -4.02
C ASP A 313 11.83 31.29 -4.81
N LEU A 314 12.21 30.02 -5.01
CA LEU A 314 11.36 29.04 -5.69
C LEU A 314 10.04 28.86 -4.93
N ALA A 315 10.09 28.65 -3.61
CA ALA A 315 8.89 28.48 -2.80
C ALA A 315 7.93 29.67 -2.91
N ARG A 316 8.44 30.91 -2.87
CA ARG A 316 7.61 32.12 -3.07
C ARG A 316 6.98 32.17 -4.46
N ALA A 317 7.74 31.85 -5.50
CA ALA A 317 7.22 31.84 -6.87
C ALA A 317 6.10 30.80 -7.04
N VAL A 318 6.32 29.59 -6.51
CA VAL A 318 5.37 28.47 -6.59
C VAL A 318 4.09 28.75 -5.80
N LEU A 319 4.18 29.35 -4.61
CA LEU A 319 3.01 29.72 -3.79
C LEU A 319 2.19 30.89 -4.36
N ALA A 320 2.76 31.67 -5.27
CA ALA A 320 2.08 32.79 -5.93
C ALA A 320 1.29 32.36 -7.17
N ASP A 321 1.50 31.13 -7.66
CA ASP A 321 0.83 30.54 -8.82
C ASP A 321 -0.43 29.79 -8.38
N ASP A 322 -1.57 30.49 -8.31
CA ASP A 322 -2.85 29.96 -7.84
C ASP A 322 -3.41 28.84 -8.76
N ASP A 323 -2.95 28.73 -10.01
CA ASP A 323 -3.37 27.66 -10.95
C ASP A 323 -2.66 26.33 -10.65
N ARG A 324 -1.56 26.38 -9.89
CA ARG A 324 -0.79 25.19 -9.54
C ARG A 324 -1.53 24.35 -8.50
N PRO A 325 -1.55 23.01 -8.63
CA PRO A 325 -2.17 22.16 -7.64
C PRO A 325 -1.61 22.41 -6.24
N TRP A 326 -2.49 22.57 -5.25
CA TRP A 326 -2.10 22.81 -3.87
C TRP A 326 -1.09 21.78 -3.33
N PRO A 327 -1.10 20.48 -3.70
CA PRO A 327 -0.11 19.53 -3.19
C PRO A 327 1.33 19.87 -3.60
N VAL A 328 1.52 20.47 -4.78
CA VAL A 328 2.83 20.95 -5.25
C VAL A 328 3.25 22.19 -4.46
N GLN A 329 2.33 23.14 -4.26
CA GLN A 329 2.60 24.33 -3.43
C GLN A 329 2.93 23.94 -1.98
N ALA A 330 2.13 23.03 -1.40
CA ALA A 330 2.25 22.57 -0.03
C ALA A 330 3.58 21.87 0.25
N ALA A 331 4.15 21.18 -0.75
CA ALA A 331 5.43 20.51 -0.65
C ALA A 331 6.61 21.46 -0.36
N LEU A 332 6.49 22.75 -0.66
CA LEU A 332 7.54 23.77 -0.38
C LEU A 332 7.30 24.56 0.91
N LEU A 333 6.16 24.38 1.59
CA LEU A 333 5.88 25.05 2.86
C LEU A 333 6.92 24.78 3.96
N PRO A 334 7.50 23.56 4.08
CA PRO A 334 8.54 23.29 5.07
C PRO A 334 9.78 24.20 4.95
N VAL A 335 10.13 24.65 3.74
CA VAL A 335 11.21 25.63 3.53
C VAL A 335 10.84 27.02 4.03
N LEU A 336 9.56 27.40 3.89
CA LEU A 336 9.08 28.72 4.29
C LEU A 336 8.79 28.81 5.79
N ALA A 337 8.33 27.73 6.43
CA ALA A 337 7.86 27.80 7.81
C ALA A 337 8.91 28.33 8.82
N PRO A 338 10.18 27.90 8.80
CA PRO A 338 11.19 28.44 9.72
C PRO A 338 11.53 29.92 9.46
N ALA A 339 11.52 30.36 8.20
CA ALA A 339 12.03 31.67 7.79
C ALA A 339 10.93 32.74 7.62
N GLN A 340 9.74 32.35 7.18
CA GLN A 340 8.62 33.20 6.78
C GLN A 340 7.26 32.54 7.17
N PRO A 341 7.02 32.22 8.45
CA PRO A 341 5.80 31.52 8.90
C PRO A 341 4.52 32.31 8.59
N ALA A 342 4.58 33.63 8.53
CA ALA A 342 3.45 34.47 8.13
C ALA A 342 2.95 34.18 6.70
N LEU A 343 3.84 33.82 5.77
CA LEU A 343 3.44 33.43 4.41
C LEU A 343 2.72 32.07 4.40
N VAL A 344 3.18 31.13 5.23
CA VAL A 344 2.53 29.81 5.38
C VAL A 344 1.13 29.96 5.97
N LEU A 345 0.97 30.81 6.99
CA LEU A 345 -0.34 31.13 7.57
C LEU A 345 -1.26 31.80 6.55
N ALA A 346 -0.77 32.81 5.82
CA ALA A 346 -1.55 33.49 4.79
C ALA A 346 -1.93 32.56 3.64
N TRP A 347 -1.05 31.62 3.26
CA TRP A 347 -1.38 30.59 2.29
C TRP A 347 -2.48 29.65 2.81
N ALA A 348 -2.38 29.20 4.07
CA ALA A 348 -3.37 28.33 4.69
C ALA A 348 -4.76 28.98 4.78
N ASP A 349 -4.83 30.27 5.11
CA ASP A 349 -6.08 31.02 5.24
C ASP A 349 -6.82 31.21 3.91
N ARG A 350 -6.10 31.13 2.78
CA ARG A 350 -6.69 31.17 1.44
C ARG A 350 -7.27 29.82 0.99
N GLN A 351 -6.89 28.71 1.63
CA GLN A 351 -7.31 27.37 1.21
C GLN A 351 -8.71 27.05 1.71
N THR A 352 -9.51 26.43 0.85
CA THR A 352 -10.83 25.87 1.21
C THR A 352 -10.79 24.37 1.48
N ASP A 353 -9.76 23.66 0.98
CA ASP A 353 -9.58 22.23 1.20
C ASP A 353 -8.92 21.97 2.57
N PRO A 354 -9.55 21.21 3.48
CA PRO A 354 -8.97 20.84 4.77
C PRO A 354 -7.66 20.06 4.65
N PHE A 355 -7.42 19.31 3.57
CA PHE A 355 -6.14 18.63 3.34
C PHE A 355 -5.02 19.64 3.08
N ALA A 356 -5.30 20.69 2.31
CA ALA A 356 -4.36 21.78 2.05
C ALA A 356 -4.05 22.55 3.34
N GLN A 357 -5.09 22.92 4.10
CA GLN A 357 -4.92 23.56 5.42
C GLN A 357 -4.09 22.68 6.37
N ALA A 358 -4.40 21.38 6.46
CA ALA A 358 -3.65 20.43 7.27
C ALA A 358 -2.17 20.32 6.84
N ALA A 359 -1.87 20.44 5.56
CA ALA A 359 -0.48 20.44 5.07
C ALA A 359 0.31 21.67 5.55
N ALA A 360 -0.32 22.85 5.57
CA ALA A 360 0.30 24.03 6.16
C ALA A 360 0.54 23.89 7.67
N LEU A 361 -0.43 23.33 8.41
CA LEU A 361 -0.26 23.10 9.85
C LEU A 361 0.91 22.17 10.14
N ARG A 362 1.09 21.10 9.37
CA ARG A 362 2.27 20.21 9.48
C ARG A 362 3.57 20.98 9.29
N ALA A 363 3.67 21.80 8.24
CA ALA A 363 4.88 22.58 7.96
C ALA A 363 5.25 23.54 9.11
N LEU A 364 4.26 24.10 9.80
CA LEU A 364 4.47 25.02 10.93
C LEU A 364 5.06 24.35 12.19
N GLY A 365 5.21 23.01 12.24
CA GLY A 365 5.88 22.33 13.37
C GLY A 365 7.34 22.73 13.55
N SER A 366 7.99 23.12 12.45
CA SER A 366 9.40 23.52 12.40
C SER A 366 9.70 24.93 12.91
N THR A 367 8.69 25.77 13.16
CA THR A 367 8.87 27.17 13.59
C THR A 367 8.51 27.37 15.07
N ASP A 368 9.15 28.34 15.73
CA ASP A 368 8.81 28.80 17.08
C ASP A 368 8.00 30.11 17.11
N ASP A 369 7.56 30.59 15.93
CA ASP A 369 6.77 31.81 15.81
C ASP A 369 5.48 31.76 16.66
N GLY A 370 5.21 32.84 17.38
CA GLY A 370 4.10 32.92 18.32
C GLY A 370 2.72 32.84 17.66
N ALA A 371 2.56 33.37 16.44
CA ALA A 371 1.30 33.30 15.71
C ALA A 371 1.07 31.89 15.16
N ALA A 372 2.13 31.25 14.61
CA ALA A 372 2.10 29.85 14.19
C ALA A 372 1.73 28.91 15.34
N LEU A 373 2.41 29.02 16.48
CA LEU A 373 2.10 28.24 17.67
C LEU A 373 0.65 28.46 18.14
N THR A 374 0.19 29.70 18.15
CA THR A 374 -1.20 30.02 18.51
C THR A 374 -2.20 29.36 17.58
N ARG A 375 -1.92 29.34 16.27
CA ARG A 375 -2.72 28.64 15.28
C ARG A 375 -2.73 27.13 15.54
N LEU A 376 -1.57 26.50 15.75
CA LEU A 376 -1.47 25.07 16.05
C LEU A 376 -2.26 24.67 17.31
N PHE A 377 -2.14 25.42 18.40
CA PHE A 377 -2.90 25.14 19.63
C PHE A 377 -4.41 25.33 19.48
N THR A 378 -4.83 26.22 18.58
CA THR A 378 -6.25 26.43 18.25
C THR A 378 -6.76 25.25 17.41
N ASP A 379 -6.05 24.92 16.34
CA ASP A 379 -6.49 23.89 15.39
C ASP A 379 -6.36 22.48 15.96
N ALA A 380 -5.50 22.23 16.95
CA ALA A 380 -5.46 20.99 17.74
C ALA A 380 -6.80 20.69 18.46
N ARG A 381 -7.69 21.69 18.58
CA ARG A 381 -9.05 21.57 19.14
C ARG A 381 -10.14 21.62 18.07
N SER A 382 -9.78 21.69 16.79
CA SER A 382 -10.73 21.75 15.68
C SER A 382 -11.66 20.53 15.66
N ASP A 383 -12.92 20.74 15.30
CA ASP A 383 -13.85 19.64 15.06
C ASP A 383 -13.44 18.83 13.81
N ASP A 384 -12.77 19.46 12.84
CA ASP A 384 -12.17 18.77 11.71
C ASP A 384 -10.93 18.01 12.17
N THR A 385 -11.04 16.68 12.17
CA THR A 385 -10.03 15.74 12.65
C THR A 385 -8.75 15.79 11.84
N ARG A 386 -8.79 16.19 10.56
CA ARG A 386 -7.59 16.38 9.74
C ARG A 386 -6.78 17.57 10.22
N LEU A 387 -7.44 18.67 10.57
CA LEU A 387 -6.79 19.86 11.12
C LEU A 387 -6.25 19.57 12.53
N ALA A 388 -7.06 18.92 13.37
CA ALA A 388 -6.68 18.55 14.73
C ALA A 388 -5.45 17.64 14.75
N THR A 389 -5.45 16.57 13.95
CA THR A 389 -4.31 15.62 13.89
C THR A 389 -3.06 16.26 13.29
N ALA A 390 -3.20 17.07 12.24
CA ALA A 390 -2.08 17.81 11.66
C ALA A 390 -1.44 18.77 12.68
N ALA A 391 -2.26 19.52 13.41
CA ALA A 391 -1.79 20.43 14.44
C ALA A 391 -1.14 19.70 15.63
N LEU A 392 -1.72 18.58 16.09
CA LEU A 392 -1.13 17.75 17.16
C LEU A 392 0.22 17.17 16.73
N GLY A 393 0.35 16.71 15.48
CA GLY A 393 1.62 16.24 14.92
C GLY A 393 2.68 17.35 14.88
N ALA A 394 2.33 18.53 14.38
CA ALA A 394 3.21 19.70 14.35
C ALA A 394 3.64 20.16 15.74
N LEU A 395 2.73 20.13 16.72
CA LEU A 395 3.07 20.39 18.12
C LEU A 395 4.03 19.33 18.69
N ARG A 396 3.99 18.09 18.20
CA ARG A 396 4.91 17.03 18.66
C ARG A 396 6.32 17.29 18.17
N GLU A 397 6.48 17.61 16.89
CA GLU A 397 7.77 18.01 16.30
C GLU A 397 8.37 19.22 17.02
N ARG A 398 7.54 20.24 17.31
CA ARG A 398 7.93 21.42 18.07
C ARG A 398 8.33 21.11 19.51
N TRP A 399 7.62 20.19 20.16
CA TRP A 399 7.94 19.71 21.50
C TRP A 399 9.32 19.04 21.51
N GLU A 400 9.56 18.12 20.58
CA GLU A 400 10.82 17.38 20.41
C GLU A 400 12.02 18.31 20.11
N SER A 401 11.78 19.43 19.41
CA SER A 401 12.84 20.37 19.00
C SER A 401 13.22 21.44 20.04
N GLY A 402 12.44 21.65 21.10
CA GLY A 402 12.73 22.77 22.02
C GLY A 402 11.98 22.81 23.36
N GLY A 403 11.07 21.88 23.65
CA GLY A 403 10.67 21.51 25.03
C GLY A 403 10.28 22.60 26.04
N TYR A 404 9.70 23.74 25.66
CA TYR A 404 9.24 24.76 26.62
C TYR A 404 7.72 24.71 26.83
N GLY A 405 7.27 24.86 28.09
CA GLY A 405 5.84 24.99 28.41
C GLY A 405 5.04 23.68 28.43
N ALA A 406 5.60 22.61 29.00
CA ALA A 406 5.03 21.25 29.04
C ALA A 406 3.52 21.19 29.37
N ARG A 407 3.04 22.06 30.27
CA ARG A 407 1.61 22.12 30.63
C ARG A 407 0.70 22.44 29.45
N ARG A 408 1.06 23.40 28.60
CA ARG A 408 0.23 23.81 27.45
C ARG A 408 0.15 22.70 26.40
N PHE A 409 1.26 22.01 26.15
CA PHE A 409 1.33 20.84 25.26
C PHE A 409 0.52 19.68 25.83
N TYR A 410 0.72 19.35 27.11
CA TYR A 410 -0.08 18.34 27.81
C TYR A 410 -1.57 18.63 27.69
N GLU A 411 -2.02 19.87 27.94
CA GLU A 411 -3.43 20.25 27.84
C GLU A 411 -4.01 20.07 26.43
N ALA A 412 -3.21 20.30 25.38
CA ALA A 412 -3.63 20.06 24.00
C ALA A 412 -3.81 18.55 23.73
N TYR A 413 -2.81 17.73 24.06
CA TYR A 413 -2.89 16.28 23.88
C TYR A 413 -3.95 15.64 24.77
N ALA A 414 -4.09 16.09 26.02
CA ALA A 414 -5.10 15.60 26.95
C ALA A 414 -6.51 15.91 26.47
N HIS A 415 -6.73 17.11 25.90
CA HIS A 415 -8.01 17.44 25.27
C HIS A 415 -8.29 16.52 24.07
N ALA A 416 -7.32 16.35 23.18
CA ALA A 416 -7.43 15.49 22.01
C ALA A 416 -7.70 14.01 22.36
N LEU A 417 -7.05 13.50 23.40
CA LEU A 417 -7.25 12.14 23.90
C LEU A 417 -8.65 11.94 24.50
N ARG A 418 -9.15 12.93 25.27
CA ARG A 418 -10.50 12.88 25.87
C ARG A 418 -11.65 12.93 24.86
N ARG A 419 -11.38 13.35 23.62
CA ARG A 419 -12.38 13.25 22.54
C ARG A 419 -12.70 11.80 22.19
N ALA A 420 -11.86 10.84 22.60
CA ALA A 420 -12.05 9.42 22.34
C ALA A 420 -12.24 9.08 20.85
N ASP A 421 -11.75 9.95 19.96
CA ASP A 421 -11.79 9.78 18.52
C ASP A 421 -10.53 9.04 18.05
N LEU A 422 -10.66 8.08 17.13
CA LEU A 422 -9.52 7.29 16.64
C LEU A 422 -8.38 8.18 16.14
N ALA A 423 -8.66 9.14 15.26
CA ALA A 423 -7.63 9.95 14.64
C ALA A 423 -6.88 10.82 15.67
N THR A 424 -7.62 11.50 16.56
CA THR A 424 -6.99 12.36 17.58
C THR A 424 -6.31 11.54 18.68
N THR A 425 -6.83 10.37 19.02
CA THR A 425 -6.21 9.44 19.98
C THR A 425 -4.89 8.90 19.45
N SER A 426 -4.86 8.44 18.20
CA SER A 426 -3.63 7.97 17.54
C SER A 426 -2.57 9.06 17.43
N ALA A 427 -2.96 10.32 17.29
CA ALA A 427 -2.04 11.46 17.32
C ALA A 427 -1.56 11.82 18.74
N ALA A 428 -2.45 11.81 19.73
CA ALA A 428 -2.18 12.33 21.08
C ALA A 428 -1.54 11.30 22.03
N ALA A 429 -1.96 10.03 21.98
CA ALA A 429 -1.50 9.01 22.92
C ALA A 429 0.03 8.81 22.88
N PRO A 430 0.69 8.71 21.70
CA PRO A 430 2.14 8.59 21.64
C PRO A 430 2.88 9.80 22.22
N ALA A 431 2.33 11.01 22.06
CA ALA A 431 2.94 12.21 22.62
C ALA A 431 2.84 12.23 24.16
N LEU A 432 1.71 11.81 24.71
CA LEU A 432 1.49 11.72 26.17
C LEU A 432 2.38 10.70 26.88
N ALA A 433 3.02 9.79 26.13
CA ALA A 433 3.99 8.86 26.67
C ALA A 433 5.30 9.52 27.14
N ASP A 434 5.58 10.76 26.72
CA ASP A 434 6.78 11.49 27.13
C ASP A 434 6.82 11.71 28.66
N SER A 435 7.99 11.45 29.25
CA SER A 435 8.24 11.59 30.69
C SER A 435 7.97 12.97 31.27
N ALA A 436 8.07 14.03 30.46
CA ALA A 436 7.74 15.38 30.89
C ALA A 436 6.26 15.56 31.24
N PHE A 437 5.38 14.69 30.71
CA PHE A 437 3.93 14.75 30.95
C PHE A 437 3.46 13.84 32.09
N TRP A 438 4.30 12.93 32.59
CA TRP A 438 3.91 12.04 33.70
C TRP A 438 3.56 12.81 34.98
N PRO A 439 4.34 13.83 35.43
CA PRO A 439 3.98 14.63 36.61
C PRO A 439 2.68 15.43 36.43
N LEU A 440 2.22 15.60 35.18
CA LEU A 440 0.96 16.28 34.86
C LEU A 440 -0.23 15.32 34.81
N GLY A 441 -0.01 14.00 34.99
CA GLY A 441 -1.06 13.00 35.02
C GLY A 441 -1.34 12.32 33.68
N ALA A 442 -0.37 12.25 32.76
CA ALA A 442 -0.55 11.59 31.46
C ALA A 442 -0.87 10.08 31.58
N GLY A 443 -0.15 9.35 32.43
CA GLY A 443 -0.38 7.91 32.64
C GLY A 443 -1.77 7.57 33.17
N PRO A 444 -2.24 8.23 34.25
CA PRO A 444 -3.61 8.07 34.73
C PRO A 444 -4.66 8.43 33.66
N LEU A 445 -4.45 9.52 32.91
CA LEU A 445 -5.38 9.95 31.86
C LEU A 445 -5.50 8.92 30.73
N LEU A 446 -4.37 8.35 30.26
CA LEU A 446 -4.37 7.30 29.25
C LEU A 446 -5.25 6.12 29.68
N ARG A 447 -5.08 5.64 30.91
CA ARG A 447 -5.87 4.53 31.46
C ARG A 447 -7.34 4.90 31.71
N GLU A 448 -7.61 6.14 32.13
CA GLU A 448 -8.96 6.68 32.28
C GLU A 448 -9.72 6.66 30.95
N VAL A 449 -9.13 7.20 29.88
CA VAL A 449 -9.75 7.21 28.55
C VAL A 449 -9.92 5.80 28.01
N TYR A 450 -8.92 4.92 28.16
CA TYR A 450 -9.06 3.51 27.77
C TYR A 450 -10.29 2.84 28.41
N ALA A 451 -10.58 3.12 29.68
CA ALA A 451 -11.71 2.53 30.40
C ALA A 451 -13.09 3.01 29.88
N THR A 452 -13.12 4.08 29.06
CA THR A 452 -14.35 4.58 28.42
C THR A 452 -14.60 4.00 27.03
N LEU A 453 -13.62 3.28 26.46
CA LEU A 453 -13.66 2.72 25.12
C LEU A 453 -14.13 1.25 25.13
N GLU A 454 -14.81 0.82 24.07
CA GLU A 454 -15.34 -0.53 23.96
C GLU A 454 -14.87 -1.25 22.68
N ALA A 455 -14.34 -2.47 22.83
CA ALA A 455 -14.04 -3.36 21.72
C ALA A 455 -15.33 -4.07 21.24
N PRO A 456 -15.49 -4.34 19.92
CA PRO A 456 -14.48 -4.23 18.87
C PRO A 456 -14.35 -2.83 18.24
N THR A 457 -15.27 -1.91 18.50
CA THR A 457 -15.38 -0.61 17.82
C THR A 457 -14.15 0.26 18.02
N ASP A 458 -13.63 0.32 19.25
CA ASP A 458 -12.54 1.22 19.64
C ASP A 458 -11.18 0.49 19.74
N VAL A 459 -11.04 -0.68 19.11
CA VAL A 459 -9.82 -1.49 19.24
C VAL A 459 -8.56 -0.75 18.80
N GLU A 460 -8.62 0.05 17.75
CA GLU A 460 -7.47 0.82 17.27
C GLU A 460 -7.04 1.96 18.21
N PRO A 461 -7.93 2.87 18.67
CA PRO A 461 -7.53 3.86 19.68
C PRO A 461 -7.11 3.21 21.00
N MET A 462 -7.78 2.13 21.42
CA MET A 462 -7.39 1.35 22.60
C MET A 462 -5.97 0.77 22.45
N ALA A 463 -5.61 0.23 21.29
CA ALA A 463 -4.27 -0.29 21.03
C ALA A 463 -3.20 0.82 21.08
N ALA A 464 -3.49 1.99 20.51
CA ALA A 464 -2.59 3.15 20.59
C ALA A 464 -2.36 3.60 22.04
N ILE A 465 -3.40 3.59 22.87
CA ILE A 465 -3.30 3.89 24.31
C ILE A 465 -2.46 2.81 25.03
N VAL A 466 -2.71 1.53 24.77
CA VAL A 466 -1.94 0.42 25.36
C VAL A 466 -0.45 0.57 25.08
N GLN A 467 -0.09 0.86 23.83
CA GLN A 467 1.30 1.12 23.43
C GLN A 467 1.90 2.34 24.13
N ALA A 468 1.14 3.43 24.27
CA ALA A 468 1.58 4.61 25.00
C ALA A 468 1.80 4.32 26.49
N VAL A 469 0.90 3.59 27.14
CA VAL A 469 1.03 3.18 28.55
C VAL A 469 2.26 2.29 28.75
N GLY A 470 2.62 1.46 27.76
CA GLY A 470 3.88 0.68 27.74
C GLY A 470 5.15 1.51 28.01
N LYS A 471 5.15 2.77 27.59
CA LYS A 471 6.27 3.72 27.72
C LYS A 471 6.22 4.56 29.00
N VAL A 472 5.07 4.62 29.69
CA VAL A 472 4.92 5.35 30.96
C VAL A 472 5.60 4.59 32.11
N ARG A 473 6.10 5.32 33.12
CA ARG A 473 6.70 4.75 34.35
C ARG A 473 6.11 5.42 35.59
N ASP A 474 4.85 5.14 35.89
CA ASP A 474 4.11 5.78 36.99
C ASP A 474 3.63 4.80 38.08
N GLY A 475 3.97 3.52 37.95
CA GLY A 475 3.67 2.45 38.90
C GLY A 475 2.35 1.74 38.65
N GLY A 476 1.42 2.36 37.89
CA GLY A 476 0.12 1.77 37.56
C GLY A 476 0.07 1.12 36.18
N GLU A 477 1.13 1.24 35.37
CA GLU A 477 1.14 0.76 33.99
C GLU A 477 1.22 -0.76 33.86
N ILE A 478 1.96 -1.44 34.74
CA ILE A 478 2.17 -2.90 34.64
C ILE A 478 0.87 -3.65 34.88
N ASP A 479 0.16 -3.31 35.96
CA ASP A 479 -1.12 -3.94 36.32
C ASP A 479 -2.15 -3.73 35.20
N PHE A 480 -2.16 -2.55 34.59
CA PHE A 480 -3.00 -2.26 33.43
C PHE A 480 -2.66 -3.17 32.24
N LEU A 481 -1.38 -3.24 31.83
CA LEU A 481 -0.96 -4.03 30.67
C LEU A 481 -1.21 -5.52 30.87
N VAL A 482 -0.95 -6.04 32.07
CA VAL A 482 -1.27 -7.43 32.42
C VAL A 482 -2.77 -7.67 32.36
N GLY A 483 -3.59 -6.74 32.86
CA GLY A 483 -5.05 -6.81 32.75
C GLY A 483 -5.53 -6.88 31.29
N VAL A 484 -4.99 -6.02 30.41
CA VAL A 484 -5.31 -6.03 28.98
C VAL A 484 -4.82 -7.31 28.30
N ALA A 485 -3.62 -7.81 28.64
CA ALA A 485 -3.09 -9.04 28.08
C ALA A 485 -3.93 -10.28 28.46
N LEU A 486 -4.54 -10.30 29.64
CA LEU A 486 -5.34 -11.44 30.11
C LEU A 486 -6.81 -11.38 29.67
N ALA A 487 -7.39 -10.18 29.57
CA ALA A 487 -8.83 -10.00 29.36
C ALA A 487 -9.21 -9.26 28.07
N GLY A 488 -8.24 -8.75 27.31
CA GLY A 488 -8.47 -7.91 26.14
C GLY A 488 -8.80 -8.67 24.85
N HIS A 489 -9.31 -7.92 23.87
CA HIS A 489 -9.45 -8.35 22.47
C HIS A 489 -8.09 -8.81 21.89
N PRO A 490 -8.00 -9.75 20.92
CA PRO A 490 -6.73 -10.27 20.40
C PRO A 490 -5.70 -9.22 20.00
N VAL A 491 -6.14 -8.16 19.31
CA VAL A 491 -5.28 -7.03 18.93
C VAL A 491 -4.73 -6.30 20.16
N LEU A 492 -5.56 -6.10 21.18
CA LEU A 492 -5.16 -5.43 22.42
C LEU A 492 -4.23 -6.29 23.26
N ARG A 493 -4.42 -7.61 23.24
CA ARG A 493 -3.49 -8.55 23.89
C ARG A 493 -2.12 -8.54 23.22
N LEU A 494 -2.07 -8.53 21.89
CA LEU A 494 -0.81 -8.38 21.15
C LEU A 494 -0.15 -7.05 21.47
N ALA A 495 -0.90 -5.95 21.43
CA ALA A 495 -0.36 -4.64 21.79
C ALA A 495 0.17 -4.59 23.24
N ALA A 496 -0.56 -5.19 24.19
CA ALA A 496 -0.15 -5.26 25.58
C ALA A 496 1.07 -6.16 25.77
N ARG A 497 1.13 -7.30 25.08
CA ARG A 497 2.30 -8.18 25.06
C ARG A 497 3.51 -7.44 24.52
N ASP A 498 3.40 -6.78 23.38
CA ASP A 498 4.51 -6.04 22.76
C ASP A 498 4.99 -4.93 23.70
N ALA A 499 4.07 -4.18 24.30
CA ALA A 499 4.37 -3.15 25.30
C ALA A 499 5.04 -3.70 26.58
N LEU A 500 4.70 -4.93 27.01
CA LEU A 500 5.35 -5.62 28.13
C LEU A 500 6.74 -6.13 27.73
N ASN A 501 6.88 -6.69 26.53
CA ASN A 501 8.11 -7.25 26.00
C ASN A 501 9.19 -6.18 25.79
N ASP A 502 8.82 -4.99 25.34
CA ASP A 502 9.72 -3.82 25.24
C ASP A 502 10.37 -3.44 26.58
N ARG A 503 9.87 -3.98 27.71
CA ARG A 503 10.41 -3.75 29.06
C ARG A 503 11.28 -4.89 29.58
N LEU A 504 11.18 -6.08 29.00
CA LEU A 504 11.90 -7.25 29.47
C LEU A 504 13.20 -7.39 28.67
N SER A 505 14.34 -7.29 29.37
CA SER A 505 15.67 -7.51 28.78
C SER A 505 15.90 -8.96 28.32
N GLU A 506 15.06 -9.89 28.79
CA GLU A 506 15.05 -11.31 28.44
C GLU A 506 13.68 -11.65 27.85
N GLY A 507 13.65 -12.05 26.58
CA GLY A 507 12.41 -12.34 25.85
C GLY A 507 11.62 -13.49 26.48
N VAL A 508 10.54 -13.16 27.17
CA VAL A 508 9.55 -14.13 27.63
C VAL A 508 8.45 -14.21 26.58
N ASP A 509 8.39 -15.34 25.86
CA ASP A 509 7.29 -15.62 24.94
C ASP A 509 6.03 -15.98 25.73
N VAL A 510 5.15 -14.99 25.90
CA VAL A 510 3.81 -15.22 26.46
C VAL A 510 2.88 -15.67 25.32
N GLU A 511 2.58 -16.97 25.27
CA GLU A 511 1.51 -17.51 24.41
C GLU A 511 0.14 -17.19 24.98
N LEU A 512 -0.60 -16.30 24.29
CA LEU A 512 -1.97 -15.95 24.64
C LEU A 512 -2.94 -16.66 23.69
N SER A 513 -3.44 -17.82 24.09
CA SER A 513 -4.50 -18.53 23.38
C SER A 513 -5.88 -18.03 23.83
N GLY A 514 -6.67 -17.49 22.89
CA GLY A 514 -8.11 -17.29 23.05
C GLY A 514 -8.61 -15.85 22.92
N GLY A 515 -9.34 -15.57 21.84
CA GLY A 515 -10.23 -14.40 21.75
C GLY A 515 -10.83 -14.25 20.36
N GLY A 516 -12.16 -14.11 20.29
CA GLY A 516 -12.89 -13.92 19.05
C GLY A 516 -12.46 -12.63 18.34
N THR A 517 -12.42 -12.70 17.03
CA THR A 517 -12.19 -11.56 16.15
C THR A 517 -13.50 -10.75 15.99
N PRO A 518 -13.45 -9.50 15.50
CA PRO A 518 -14.65 -8.70 15.27
C PRO A 518 -15.70 -9.47 14.46
N GLY A 519 -16.97 -9.14 14.70
CA GLY A 519 -18.07 -9.66 13.90
C GLY A 519 -17.76 -9.42 12.42
N THR A 520 -17.59 -10.50 11.67
CA THR A 520 -17.33 -10.48 10.24
C THR A 520 -18.65 -10.63 9.51
N THR A 521 -18.87 -9.86 8.44
CA THR A 521 -20.14 -9.94 7.69
C THR A 521 -20.27 -11.28 6.98
N SER A 522 -21.42 -11.94 7.09
CA SER A 522 -21.71 -13.14 6.31
C SER A 522 -21.73 -12.83 4.81
N VAL A 523 -21.36 -13.81 3.99
CA VAL A 523 -21.41 -13.69 2.53
C VAL A 523 -22.86 -13.83 2.07
N ASP A 524 -23.35 -12.83 1.34
CA ASP A 524 -24.63 -12.82 0.64
C ASP A 524 -24.43 -13.38 -0.78
N TRP A 525 -24.54 -14.70 -0.88
CA TRP A 525 -24.41 -15.43 -2.14
C TRP A 525 -25.47 -15.03 -3.17
N VAL A 526 -26.63 -14.55 -2.74
CA VAL A 526 -27.69 -14.09 -3.66
C VAL A 526 -27.29 -12.77 -4.30
N HIS A 527 -26.77 -11.83 -3.52
CA HIS A 527 -26.21 -10.58 -4.04
C HIS A 527 -25.03 -10.85 -4.98
N LEU A 528 -24.07 -11.69 -4.58
CA LEU A 528 -22.91 -12.03 -5.40
C LEU A 528 -23.29 -12.68 -6.74
N ALA A 529 -24.28 -13.58 -6.75
CA ALA A 529 -24.81 -14.16 -7.98
C ALA A 529 -25.52 -13.12 -8.88
N GLN A 530 -26.08 -12.05 -8.31
CA GLN A 530 -26.71 -10.98 -9.08
C GLN A 530 -25.70 -10.02 -9.73
N VAL A 531 -24.57 -9.76 -9.07
CA VAL A 531 -23.50 -8.90 -9.63
C VAL A 531 -22.61 -9.66 -10.62
N GLY A 532 -22.47 -10.99 -10.45
CA GLY A 532 -21.73 -11.88 -11.35
C GLY A 532 -20.27 -12.08 -10.95
N ARG A 533 -19.49 -12.77 -11.80
CA ARG A 533 -18.09 -13.11 -11.49
C ARG A 533 -17.21 -11.87 -11.57
N HIS A 534 -17.37 -11.08 -12.64
CA HIS A 534 -16.60 -9.87 -12.91
C HIS A 534 -17.47 -8.61 -13.01
N PRO A 535 -18.10 -8.15 -11.91
CA PRO A 535 -18.77 -6.87 -11.91
C PRO A 535 -17.75 -5.74 -12.06
N ARG A 536 -18.20 -4.60 -12.60
CA ARG A 536 -17.36 -3.41 -12.77
C ARG A 536 -17.81 -2.28 -11.86
N LEU A 537 -16.87 -1.70 -11.13
CA LEU A 537 -17.02 -0.45 -10.40
C LEU A 537 -16.53 0.70 -11.29
N ILE A 538 -17.44 1.63 -11.60
CA ILE A 538 -17.12 2.84 -12.36
C ILE A 538 -17.05 4.00 -11.37
N LEU A 539 -15.90 4.67 -11.34
CA LEU A 539 -15.64 5.86 -10.54
C LEU A 539 -15.52 7.07 -11.47
N ASP A 540 -16.47 8.00 -11.39
CA ASP A 540 -16.28 9.33 -11.95
C ASP A 540 -15.55 10.17 -10.90
N THR A 541 -14.36 10.64 -11.22
CA THR A 541 -13.49 11.41 -10.31
C THR A 541 -13.29 12.83 -10.83
N ASP A 542 -12.58 13.67 -10.05
CA ASP A 542 -12.13 14.99 -10.52
C ASP A 542 -11.21 14.96 -11.74
N ARG A 543 -10.55 13.84 -11.98
CA ARG A 543 -9.56 13.67 -13.05
C ARG A 543 -10.11 12.92 -14.26
N GLY A 544 -11.35 12.46 -14.20
CA GLY A 544 -11.97 11.65 -15.23
C GLY A 544 -12.56 10.36 -14.68
N THR A 545 -12.94 9.46 -15.58
CA THR A 545 -13.60 8.20 -15.23
C THR A 545 -12.58 7.06 -15.17
N VAL A 546 -12.69 6.20 -14.15
CA VAL A 546 -11.91 4.96 -14.01
C VAL A 546 -12.88 3.77 -13.97
N VAL A 547 -12.58 2.72 -14.74
CA VAL A 547 -13.35 1.47 -14.74
C VAL A 547 -12.52 0.36 -14.12
N LEU A 548 -13.05 -0.20 -13.03
CA LEU A 548 -12.41 -1.21 -12.22
C LEU A 548 -13.18 -2.52 -12.37
N GLU A 549 -12.55 -3.59 -12.84
CA GLU A 549 -13.14 -4.92 -12.91
C GLU A 549 -12.76 -5.71 -11.64
N LEU A 550 -13.76 -6.26 -10.97
CA LEU A 550 -13.61 -6.98 -9.69
C LEU A 550 -13.59 -8.49 -9.92
N ASP A 551 -13.04 -9.27 -8.98
CA ASP A 551 -13.06 -10.75 -9.02
C ASP A 551 -13.81 -11.32 -7.80
N THR A 552 -15.08 -11.65 -8.02
CA THR A 552 -15.98 -12.15 -6.97
C THR A 552 -15.61 -13.55 -6.50
N GLU A 553 -15.01 -14.39 -7.35
CA GLU A 553 -14.67 -15.77 -6.96
C GLU A 553 -13.34 -15.86 -6.23
N ALA A 554 -12.47 -14.87 -6.42
CA ALA A 554 -11.23 -14.74 -5.67
C ALA A 554 -11.44 -14.11 -4.28
N ALA A 555 -12.24 -13.04 -4.19
CA ALA A 555 -12.45 -12.28 -2.95
C ALA A 555 -13.94 -11.92 -2.72
N PRO A 556 -14.82 -12.91 -2.48
CA PRO A 556 -16.27 -12.70 -2.39
C PRO A 556 -16.70 -11.73 -1.28
N GLN A 557 -16.10 -11.79 -0.09
CA GLN A 557 -16.46 -10.90 1.02
C GLN A 557 -16.09 -9.44 0.70
N THR A 558 -14.94 -9.26 0.06
CA THR A 558 -14.44 -7.97 -0.40
C THR A 558 -15.30 -7.39 -1.50
N VAL A 559 -15.60 -8.16 -2.56
CA VAL A 559 -16.43 -7.68 -3.67
C VAL A 559 -17.84 -7.35 -3.20
N GLN A 560 -18.43 -8.13 -2.30
CA GLN A 560 -19.71 -7.79 -1.65
C GLN A 560 -19.64 -6.43 -0.96
N ARG A 561 -18.60 -6.18 -0.15
CA ARG A 561 -18.42 -4.92 0.56
C ARG A 561 -18.36 -3.74 -0.40
N ILE A 562 -17.49 -3.82 -1.40
CA ILE A 562 -17.29 -2.75 -2.39
C ILE A 562 -18.57 -2.49 -3.17
N THR A 563 -19.21 -3.54 -3.69
CA THR A 563 -20.42 -3.40 -4.52
C THR A 563 -21.62 -2.89 -3.73
N THR A 564 -21.77 -3.30 -2.47
CA THR A 564 -22.84 -2.80 -1.59
C THR A 564 -22.64 -1.33 -1.25
N THR A 565 -21.41 -0.96 -0.87
CA THR A 565 -21.05 0.43 -0.51
C THR A 565 -21.26 1.37 -1.69
N ALA A 566 -20.84 0.96 -2.89
CA ALA A 566 -21.07 1.72 -4.12
C ALA A 566 -22.57 1.81 -4.49
N SER A 567 -23.32 0.71 -4.36
CA SER A 567 -24.76 0.70 -4.69
C SER A 567 -25.60 1.57 -3.75
N GLN A 568 -25.11 1.81 -2.52
CA GLN A 568 -25.71 2.72 -1.55
C GLN A 568 -25.30 4.20 -1.78
N GLY A 569 -24.44 4.49 -2.76
CA GLY A 569 -23.93 5.83 -3.02
C GLY A 569 -22.95 6.35 -1.96
N LEU A 570 -22.42 5.48 -1.10
CA LEU A 570 -21.57 5.89 0.02
C LEU A 570 -20.19 6.38 -0.43
N TYR A 571 -19.70 5.94 -1.59
CA TYR A 571 -18.45 6.45 -2.16
C TYR A 571 -18.58 7.83 -2.81
N ASP A 572 -19.80 8.37 -2.97
CA ASP A 572 -20.01 9.68 -3.58
C ASP A 572 -19.50 10.80 -2.66
N GLY A 573 -18.61 11.63 -3.19
CA GLY A 573 -17.92 12.70 -2.47
C GLY A 573 -16.81 12.21 -1.53
N VAL A 574 -16.38 10.96 -1.64
CA VAL A 574 -15.27 10.41 -0.85
C VAL A 574 -13.93 10.81 -1.49
N PRO A 575 -13.00 11.43 -0.73
CA PRO A 575 -11.70 11.82 -1.25
C PRO A 575 -10.74 10.64 -1.37
N PHE A 576 -9.76 10.80 -2.25
CA PHE A 576 -8.49 10.08 -2.17
C PHE A 576 -7.62 10.76 -1.10
N HIS A 577 -7.73 10.28 0.14
CA HIS A 577 -7.06 10.87 1.29
C HIS A 577 -5.56 10.59 1.34
N ARG A 578 -5.09 9.55 0.65
CA ARG A 578 -3.67 9.18 0.59
C ARG A 578 -3.26 8.83 -0.84
N VAL A 579 -2.29 9.57 -1.35
CA VAL A 579 -1.72 9.40 -2.69
C VAL A 579 -0.20 9.37 -2.54
N VAL A 580 0.43 8.29 -3.00
CA VAL A 580 1.88 8.11 -2.93
C VAL A 580 2.40 7.85 -4.34
N ALA A 581 3.13 8.83 -4.88
CA ALA A 581 3.71 8.78 -6.22
C ALA A 581 4.53 7.51 -6.45
N ASN A 582 4.30 6.86 -7.61
CA ASN A 582 4.89 5.58 -7.99
C ASN A 582 4.66 4.45 -6.96
N PHE A 583 3.52 4.48 -6.26
CA PHE A 583 3.11 3.42 -5.35
C PHE A 583 1.61 3.14 -5.46
N VAL A 584 0.76 3.92 -4.77
CA VAL A 584 -0.70 3.69 -4.73
C VAL A 584 -1.49 5.00 -4.55
N VAL A 585 -2.72 5.02 -5.05
CA VAL A 585 -3.78 5.95 -4.63
C VAL A 585 -4.76 5.20 -3.73
N GLN A 586 -5.16 5.80 -2.61
CA GLN A 586 -6.03 5.18 -1.61
C GLN A 586 -7.22 6.07 -1.29
N GLY A 587 -8.40 5.46 -1.23
CA GLY A 587 -9.66 6.09 -0.91
C GLY A 587 -10.64 5.11 -0.26
N GLY A 588 -11.93 5.42 -0.32
CA GLY A 588 -13.00 4.54 0.17
C GLY A 588 -13.33 4.66 1.66
N ASP A 589 -12.77 5.68 2.35
CA ASP A 589 -13.23 6.08 3.68
C ASP A 589 -14.51 6.91 3.55
N TYR A 590 -15.65 6.23 3.44
CA TYR A 590 -16.94 6.91 3.32
C TYR A 590 -17.45 7.48 4.65
N ALA A 591 -16.99 6.93 5.77
CA ALA A 591 -17.52 7.24 7.09
C ALA A 591 -16.99 8.57 7.61
N ARG A 592 -15.69 8.83 7.42
CA ARG A 592 -15.02 10.02 7.95
C ARG A 592 -14.37 10.88 6.90
N ARG A 593 -13.98 10.28 5.76
CA ARG A 593 -13.34 10.98 4.62
C ARG A 593 -12.00 11.64 5.00
N ASP A 594 -11.38 11.16 6.08
CA ASP A 594 -10.10 11.65 6.60
C ASP A 594 -9.00 10.58 6.57
N GLY A 595 -9.36 9.34 6.21
CA GLY A 595 -8.48 8.18 6.14
C GLY A 595 -8.53 7.27 7.37
N TYR A 596 -9.24 7.67 8.43
CA TYR A 596 -9.38 6.91 9.67
C TYR A 596 -10.74 6.23 9.81
N GLY A 597 -11.63 6.36 8.81
CA GLY A 597 -12.97 5.80 8.89
C GLY A 597 -13.16 4.50 8.12
N GLY A 598 -14.30 3.86 8.42
CA GLY A 598 -14.73 2.61 7.80
C GLY A 598 -16.09 2.18 8.33
N PRO A 599 -16.60 1.03 7.88
CA PRO A 599 -17.80 0.41 8.46
C PRO A 599 -17.56 -0.07 9.89
N ASP A 600 -18.64 -0.22 10.67
CA ASP A 600 -18.61 -0.78 12.05
C ASP A 600 -18.19 -2.26 12.11
N THR A 601 -18.03 -2.90 10.95
CA THR A 601 -17.68 -4.33 10.82
C THR A 601 -16.47 -4.49 9.91
N ALA A 602 -15.50 -5.30 10.32
CA ALA A 602 -14.40 -5.71 9.45
C ALA A 602 -14.78 -6.89 8.54
N ILE A 603 -14.04 -7.08 7.46
CA ILE A 603 -14.02 -8.29 6.64
C ILE A 603 -12.70 -9.04 6.85
N ARG A 604 -12.67 -10.34 6.55
CA ARG A 604 -11.45 -11.15 6.66
C ARG A 604 -10.56 -10.96 5.45
N SER A 605 -9.26 -11.11 5.64
CA SER A 605 -8.32 -11.13 4.52
C SER A 605 -8.61 -12.33 3.60
N GLU A 606 -8.78 -12.05 2.31
CA GLU A 606 -8.97 -13.02 1.24
C GLU A 606 -7.72 -12.97 0.35
N PHE A 607 -6.69 -13.75 0.69
CA PHE A 607 -5.49 -13.81 -0.15
C PHE A 607 -5.80 -14.55 -1.44
N THR A 608 -5.49 -13.89 -2.56
CA THR A 608 -5.80 -14.36 -3.91
C THR A 608 -4.53 -14.63 -4.71
N ARG A 609 -4.68 -15.23 -5.90
CA ARG A 609 -3.60 -15.37 -6.88
C ARG A 609 -3.36 -14.11 -7.71
N LEU A 610 -4.28 -13.13 -7.63
CA LEU A 610 -4.08 -11.83 -8.27
C LEU A 610 -2.81 -11.21 -7.69
N ARG A 611 -1.90 -10.83 -8.58
CA ARG A 611 -0.64 -10.17 -8.23
C ARG A 611 -0.85 -8.67 -8.27
N TYR A 612 -0.13 -7.94 -7.43
CA TYR A 612 -0.09 -6.48 -7.50
C TYR A 612 0.76 -6.02 -8.69
N GLY A 613 0.14 -5.94 -9.87
CA GLY A 613 0.64 -5.25 -11.05
C GLY A 613 0.30 -3.76 -11.02
N THR A 614 0.44 -3.07 -12.16
CA THR A 614 -0.12 -1.72 -12.34
C THR A 614 -1.65 -1.81 -12.41
N GLY A 615 -2.36 -0.93 -11.71
CA GLY A 615 -3.82 -0.89 -11.72
C GLY A 615 -4.52 -1.95 -10.88
N THR A 616 -3.78 -2.79 -10.14
CA THR A 616 -4.39 -3.77 -9.23
C THR A 616 -5.08 -3.08 -8.07
N LEU A 617 -6.28 -3.53 -7.73
CA LEU A 617 -7.01 -3.09 -6.53
C LEU A 617 -6.59 -3.94 -5.33
N GLY A 618 -6.30 -3.27 -4.21
CA GLY A 618 -6.08 -3.91 -2.93
C GLY A 618 -6.91 -3.29 -1.81
N MET A 619 -7.32 -4.11 -0.84
CA MET A 619 -7.97 -3.59 0.37
C MET A 619 -6.94 -2.97 1.31
N ALA A 620 -7.23 -1.77 1.81
CA ALA A 620 -6.45 -1.20 2.89
C ALA A 620 -6.76 -1.93 4.19
N SER A 621 -5.73 -2.19 5.00
CA SER A 621 -5.86 -2.83 6.30
C SER A 621 -4.85 -2.28 7.31
N SER A 622 -5.22 -2.31 8.58
CA SER A 622 -4.32 -2.08 9.72
C SER A 622 -3.61 -3.37 10.19
N GLY A 623 -3.90 -4.49 9.53
CA GLY A 623 -3.38 -5.82 9.82
C GLY A 623 -4.22 -6.89 9.12
N LYS A 624 -3.84 -8.17 9.29
CA LYS A 624 -4.66 -9.28 8.79
C LYS A 624 -6.04 -9.26 9.49
N ASP A 625 -7.11 -9.43 8.73
CA ASP A 625 -8.50 -9.48 9.18
C ASP A 625 -9.05 -8.16 9.76
N THR A 626 -8.55 -7.01 9.29
CA THR A 626 -9.02 -5.68 9.69
C THR A 626 -9.50 -4.82 8.51
N GLU A 627 -9.69 -5.42 7.34
CA GLU A 627 -10.17 -4.74 6.16
C GLU A 627 -11.58 -4.15 6.35
N GLY A 628 -11.80 -2.94 5.85
CA GLY A 628 -13.07 -2.21 5.95
C GLY A 628 -13.68 -1.91 4.58
N SER A 629 -13.89 -0.63 4.26
CA SER A 629 -14.36 -0.14 2.96
C SER A 629 -13.29 0.57 2.13
N GLN A 630 -12.13 0.82 2.74
CA GLN A 630 -11.02 1.51 2.10
C GLN A 630 -10.28 0.58 1.15
N PHE A 631 -9.95 1.09 -0.01
CA PHE A 631 -9.19 0.38 -1.04
C PHE A 631 -8.11 1.29 -1.62
N PHE A 632 -7.15 0.67 -2.30
CA PHE A 632 -6.13 1.36 -3.05
C PHE A 632 -6.00 0.79 -4.46
N VAL A 633 -5.46 1.60 -5.37
CA VAL A 633 -5.12 1.23 -6.74
C VAL A 633 -3.63 1.49 -6.93
N THR A 634 -2.89 0.52 -7.47
CA THR A 634 -1.44 0.63 -7.68
C THR A 634 -1.10 1.47 -8.91
N HIS A 635 -0.11 2.36 -8.77
CA HIS A 635 0.49 3.03 -9.94
C HIS A 635 1.45 2.12 -10.69
N SER A 636 2.15 1.24 -9.99
CA SER A 636 3.19 0.36 -10.53
C SER A 636 3.16 -0.97 -9.80
N PRO A 637 3.77 -2.05 -10.34
CA PRO A 637 3.75 -3.35 -9.68
C PRO A 637 4.35 -3.33 -8.27
N GLN A 638 3.66 -3.95 -7.32
CA GLN A 638 4.04 -4.01 -5.90
C GLN A 638 4.11 -5.45 -5.36
N PRO A 639 5.03 -6.32 -5.84
CA PRO A 639 5.07 -7.73 -5.43
C PRO A 639 5.22 -7.99 -3.92
N HIS A 640 5.72 -7.01 -3.16
CA HIS A 640 5.83 -7.11 -1.70
C HIS A 640 4.47 -7.02 -0.97
N LEU A 641 3.41 -6.60 -1.65
CA LEU A 641 2.03 -6.59 -1.14
C LEU A 641 1.33 -7.94 -1.35
N ASP A 642 1.83 -8.78 -2.26
CA ASP A 642 1.24 -10.09 -2.58
C ASP A 642 1.14 -10.95 -1.32
N GLY A 643 -0.07 -11.44 -1.04
CA GLY A 643 -0.30 -12.31 0.12
C GLY A 643 -0.26 -11.61 1.48
N ARG A 644 -0.19 -10.26 1.49
CA ARG A 644 -0.31 -9.42 2.69
C ARG A 644 -1.58 -8.58 2.69
N TYR A 645 -2.06 -8.21 1.50
CA TYR A 645 -3.31 -7.47 1.29
C TYR A 645 -4.20 -8.21 0.31
N THR A 646 -5.52 -8.16 0.52
CA THR A 646 -6.51 -8.76 -0.38
C THR A 646 -6.53 -8.04 -1.72
N ALA A 647 -6.00 -8.68 -2.77
CA ALA A 647 -6.12 -8.22 -4.15
C ALA A 647 -7.44 -8.73 -4.74
N PHE A 648 -8.31 -7.83 -5.21
CA PHE A 648 -9.70 -8.16 -5.54
C PHE A 648 -10.18 -7.67 -6.92
N GLY A 649 -9.27 -7.13 -7.75
CA GLY A 649 -9.61 -6.65 -9.08
C GLY A 649 -8.49 -5.88 -9.75
N GLN A 650 -8.77 -5.30 -10.91
CA GLN A 650 -7.85 -4.48 -11.69
C GLN A 650 -8.57 -3.32 -12.42
N VAL A 651 -7.83 -2.24 -12.70
CA VAL A 651 -8.23 -1.19 -13.64
C VAL A 651 -8.27 -1.80 -15.04
N VAL A 652 -9.40 -1.66 -15.73
CA VAL A 652 -9.56 -2.06 -17.14
C VAL A 652 -9.67 -0.87 -18.08
N ASP A 653 -9.92 0.34 -17.55
CA ASP A 653 -9.91 1.60 -18.29
C ASP A 653 -9.62 2.78 -17.33
N GLY A 654 -8.87 3.79 -17.79
CA GLY A 654 -8.55 4.99 -17.00
C GLY A 654 -7.33 4.88 -16.07
N GLN A 655 -6.31 4.08 -16.39
CA GLN A 655 -5.06 4.08 -15.59
C GLN A 655 -4.31 5.42 -15.65
N ASP A 656 -4.39 6.11 -16.78
CA ASP A 656 -3.87 7.47 -16.97
C ASP A 656 -4.60 8.51 -16.09
N VAL A 657 -5.90 8.29 -15.82
CA VAL A 657 -6.67 9.07 -14.85
C VAL A 657 -6.19 8.78 -13.43
N VAL A 658 -5.99 7.50 -13.08
CA VAL A 658 -5.42 7.10 -11.78
C VAL A 658 -4.07 7.78 -11.54
N ASP A 659 -3.22 7.83 -12.57
CA ASP A 659 -1.90 8.48 -12.57
C ASP A 659 -1.91 10.02 -12.50
N GLN A 660 -3.10 10.63 -12.42
CA GLN A 660 -3.28 12.08 -12.25
C GLN A 660 -4.00 12.45 -10.95
N ILE A 661 -4.52 11.46 -10.21
CA ILE A 661 -5.23 11.69 -8.94
C ILE A 661 -4.26 12.25 -7.91
N LEU A 662 -4.62 13.38 -7.31
CA LEU A 662 -3.91 14.00 -6.20
C LEU A 662 -4.68 13.86 -4.89
N GLN A 663 -3.99 14.08 -3.77
CA GLN A 663 -4.63 14.09 -2.47
C GLN A 663 -5.75 15.14 -2.45
N GLY A 664 -6.92 14.74 -1.96
CA GLY A 664 -8.10 15.61 -1.87
C GLY A 664 -9.02 15.56 -3.10
N ASP A 665 -8.56 15.04 -4.24
CA ASP A 665 -9.46 14.73 -5.37
C ASP A 665 -10.54 13.75 -4.89
N VAL A 666 -11.76 13.89 -5.39
CA VAL A 666 -12.91 13.10 -4.92
C VAL A 666 -13.47 12.17 -5.98
N VAL A 667 -14.03 11.06 -5.52
CA VAL A 667 -15.01 10.28 -6.29
C VAL A 667 -16.29 11.09 -6.36
N ARG A 668 -16.59 11.68 -7.52
CA ARG A 668 -17.85 12.41 -7.77
C ARG A 668 -19.04 11.47 -7.79
N ARG A 669 -18.87 10.27 -8.34
CA ARG A 669 -19.89 9.23 -8.36
C ARG A 669 -19.31 7.83 -8.51
N ALA A 670 -19.81 6.88 -7.72
CA ALA A 670 -19.50 5.46 -7.86
C ALA A 670 -20.71 4.66 -8.35
N ARG A 671 -20.50 3.70 -9.25
CA ARG A 671 -21.59 2.87 -9.81
C ARG A 671 -21.13 1.45 -10.06
N ILE A 672 -22.02 0.48 -9.84
CA ILE A 672 -21.78 -0.92 -10.18
C ILE A 672 -22.48 -1.27 -11.48
N VAL A 673 -21.72 -1.84 -12.41
CA VAL A 673 -22.21 -2.53 -13.60
C VAL A 673 -22.04 -4.03 -13.38
N ARG A 674 -23.11 -4.79 -13.55
CA ARG A 674 -23.08 -6.25 -13.41
C ARG A 674 -22.21 -6.86 -14.50
N ASP A 675 -21.65 -8.03 -14.21
CA ASP A 675 -20.95 -8.85 -15.19
C ASP A 675 -21.85 -9.04 -16.43
N PRO A 676 -21.36 -8.76 -17.65
CA PRO A 676 -22.12 -8.91 -18.89
C PRO A 676 -22.70 -10.31 -19.11
N THR A 677 -22.10 -11.34 -18.51
CA THR A 677 -22.55 -12.74 -18.61
C THR A 677 -23.80 -13.04 -17.76
N VAL A 678 -24.16 -12.16 -16.83
CA VAL A 678 -25.38 -12.31 -16.01
C VAL A 678 -26.60 -11.93 -16.86
N PRO A 679 -27.59 -12.83 -17.03
CA PRO A 679 -28.79 -12.54 -17.81
C PRO A 679 -29.54 -11.32 -17.25
N ARG A 680 -29.90 -10.36 -18.12
CA ARG A 680 -30.83 -9.29 -17.76
C ARG A 680 -32.20 -9.91 -17.50
N ARG A 681 -32.68 -9.84 -16.26
CA ARG A 681 -34.04 -10.25 -15.89
C ARG A 681 -35.04 -9.17 -16.28
#